data_AF-A0A0C9T0H2-F1
#
_entry.id   AF-A0A0C9T0H2-F1
#
_cell.length_a   1.000
_cell.length_b   1.000
_cell.length_c   1.000
_cell.angle_alpha   90.00
_cell.angle_beta   90.00
_cell.angle_gamma   90.00
#
_symmetry.space_group_name_H-M   'P 1'
#
loop_
_entity.id
_entity.type
_entity.pdbx_description
1 polymer ?
#
loop_
_entity_poly.entity_id
_entity_poly.type
_entity_poly.pdbx_seq_one_letter_code
_entity_poly.pdbx_strand_id
1 'polypeptide(L)'
;MDYLVLDDRDQHQGDSAAHDTSSGDNVEDADKRPSSEEIISCVFDSLPYIDEEAEARARTGEPLSSEEIANLGLKAIQFMMSFSSRPQAGPLYIHQCWDNHHQVPFPAVDLFSTLSTSFPLYATSLARKIKVLDELRDEVHENWAKAAPGVNMVWVNGRVINENEGSAGSIFGLLRTLQRERGLVKSLVDLGLTSSQAIELLMYPAHSATQNPSIPLETPRKGTTRGSAKAFVVQDDGVEIAEKKTFAISPKFTEFLDGLIDASDRQEGGGVVLYWNDLEEDQRYAAFSPSLQGLLRVHTMSLFSPMLRIRLNLVNVIFVLDLSETRSLSLLGSLSETFVARGFPVRWGFIPDFQGDSLKMARLVYYLKQKYGRDRMMAFIQGISHTHAERRLSSLSWQIVHETFNTLSAGDDFAAIARGDVPIIHEATGEDVLVRAQRYARRLGVGLQGATGKGHAFVNGRYFPVDDNLFRQMSTEVMAQLQILQEMVYTGEIMDTDASLMSTFFYDLPSTFSRRNPYIFVKSAPGGGHLLDAMGLRMFNLPELFSKAGFEEKDGSFILPSDSDALPITMYVIADFDSPEGLELAKEALRFVTNSVRTRVTFIHGPGEMTTGVVSTFISTLVHSGRLSEVPPSRMLEVLADRLDEQLGAFKDELMAGKQLTNAKLFRILQTNRLVARELGLKPGQRCILVNGRLVGPFESGSDFDAEDFEMLEGFEIKQRVGRVMEAIDAVLDGGDALDVFRRAHLVSMASSIIYADQQPDPSEAGLFDSAPKPRTQNYRSLSAGYTWVSHSVTLQRVHASRLAHPFSPCQVSERAEGIK
;
A
#
# COMPACT_ATOMS: atom_id res chain seq x y z
N MET A 1 -57.94 33.62 -15.01
CA MET A 1 -57.78 34.32 -13.74
C MET A 1 -56.67 33.64 -12.98
N ASP A 2 -55.58 34.25 -12.56
CA ASP A 2 -54.93 35.52 -12.88
C ASP A 2 -53.47 35.31 -12.46
N TYR A 3 -52.51 35.63 -13.32
CA TYR A 3 -51.10 35.63 -12.95
C TYR A 3 -50.83 36.90 -12.15
N LEU A 4 -50.47 36.75 -10.88
CA LEU A 4 -50.03 37.86 -10.04
C LEU A 4 -48.53 38.10 -10.27
N VAL A 5 -48.23 39.18 -10.96
CA VAL A 5 -46.91 39.81 -11.03
C VAL A 5 -46.79 40.74 -9.83
N LEU A 6 -45.79 40.55 -8.97
CA LEU A 6 -45.40 41.50 -7.94
C LEU A 6 -44.07 42.15 -8.35
N ASP A 7 -44.14 43.47 -8.48
CA ASP A 7 -43.11 44.40 -8.92
C ASP A 7 -42.51 45.07 -7.67
N ASP A 8 -41.25 44.75 -7.32
CA ASP A 8 -40.57 45.21 -6.11
C ASP A 8 -39.75 46.50 -6.35
N ARG A 9 -40.39 47.57 -6.83
CA ARG A 9 -39.72 48.88 -7.02
C ARG A 9 -39.95 49.94 -5.95
N ASP A 10 -40.71 49.68 -4.87
CA ASP A 10 -40.95 50.68 -3.82
C ASP A 10 -40.85 50.10 -2.40
N GLN A 11 -39.61 49.96 -1.88
CA GLN A 11 -39.36 49.89 -0.43
C GLN A 11 -38.12 50.72 -0.04
N HIS A 12 -38.19 52.04 -0.23
CA HIS A 12 -37.36 52.98 0.53
C HIS A 12 -38.12 54.28 0.80
N GLN A 13 -39.08 54.22 1.72
CA GLN A 13 -39.70 55.32 2.49
C GLN A 13 -40.76 54.65 3.38
N GLY A 14 -40.83 54.75 4.70
CA GLY A 14 -40.07 55.38 5.77
C GLY A 14 -40.81 55.02 7.08
N ASP A 15 -40.14 55.09 8.22
CA ASP A 15 -40.67 55.80 9.41
C ASP A 15 -39.82 55.55 10.66
N SER A 16 -39.30 56.64 11.20
CA SER A 16 -39.43 56.96 12.63
C SER A 16 -39.07 58.43 12.85
N ALA A 17 -40.10 59.22 13.16
CA ALA A 17 -39.96 60.60 13.61
C ALA A 17 -40.22 60.68 15.13
N ALA A 18 -39.33 61.37 15.86
CA ALA A 18 -39.68 62.30 16.95
C ALA A 18 -38.43 63.04 17.48
N HIS A 19 -38.48 64.39 17.38
CA HIS A 19 -37.94 65.47 18.25
C HIS A 19 -36.81 65.16 19.27
N ASP A 20 -35.75 65.96 19.47
CA ASP A 20 -35.63 67.42 19.44
C ASP A 20 -34.15 67.87 19.46
N THR A 21 -33.87 68.99 18.79
CA THR A 21 -32.87 70.05 19.03
C THR A 21 -31.49 69.78 19.68
N SER A 22 -30.43 70.17 18.94
CA SER A 22 -29.39 71.16 19.31
C SER A 22 -27.92 70.72 19.17
N SER A 23 -27.13 71.70 18.72
CA SER A 23 -25.67 71.83 18.84
C SER A 23 -24.81 71.09 17.81
N GLY A 24 -24.15 71.87 16.97
CA GLY A 24 -23.00 71.42 16.19
C GLY A 24 -21.80 71.08 17.07
N ASP A 25 -20.93 70.23 16.56
CA ASP A 25 -19.52 70.53 16.30
C ASP A 25 -18.80 69.25 15.80
N ASN A 26 -18.10 69.41 14.68
CA ASN A 26 -16.88 68.70 14.26
C ASN A 26 -16.73 67.20 14.56
N VAL A 27 -16.93 66.38 13.53
CA VAL A 27 -16.07 65.22 13.30
C VAL A 27 -15.54 65.33 11.88
N GLU A 28 -14.27 65.73 11.79
CA GLU A 28 -13.48 65.78 10.57
C GLU A 28 -13.28 64.38 9.96
N ASP A 29 -13.17 64.39 8.63
CA ASP A 29 -12.88 63.32 7.68
C ASP A 29 -12.00 62.15 8.18
N ALA A 30 -12.65 61.05 8.57
CA ALA A 30 -12.05 59.73 8.59
C ALA A 30 -13.09 58.70 8.13
N ASP A 31 -13.15 58.44 6.82
CA ASP A 31 -13.54 57.14 6.19
C ASP A 31 -14.02 57.31 4.73
N LYS A 32 -13.13 57.72 3.85
CA LYS A 32 -13.20 57.38 2.41
C LYS A 32 -11.90 56.72 2.00
N ARG A 33 -11.67 55.48 2.44
CA ARG A 33 -10.65 54.65 1.80
C ARG A 33 -11.19 54.27 0.42
N PRO A 34 -10.49 54.60 -0.69
CA PRO A 34 -10.94 54.16 -2.01
C PRO A 34 -11.00 52.63 -2.05
N SER A 35 -12.04 52.09 -2.70
CA SER A 35 -12.20 50.64 -2.83
C SER A 35 -11.09 50.04 -3.69
N SER A 36 -10.73 48.76 -3.49
CA SER A 36 -9.70 48.10 -4.31
C SER A 36 -10.02 48.16 -5.81
N GLU A 37 -11.30 48.22 -6.18
CA GLU A 37 -11.77 48.37 -7.57
C GLU A 37 -11.52 49.77 -8.13
N GLU A 38 -11.70 50.83 -7.33
CA GLU A 38 -11.39 52.21 -7.70
C GLU A 38 -9.89 52.42 -7.92
N ILE A 39 -9.06 51.74 -7.12
CA ILE A 39 -7.61 51.79 -7.26
C ILE A 39 -7.19 51.11 -8.56
N ILE A 40 -7.72 49.92 -8.87
CA ILE A 40 -7.39 49.18 -10.09
C ILE A 40 -7.91 49.90 -11.33
N SER A 41 -9.11 50.49 -11.29
CA SER A 41 -9.63 51.27 -12.42
C SER A 41 -8.77 52.50 -12.70
N CYS A 42 -8.35 53.25 -11.67
CA CYS A 42 -7.45 54.38 -11.82
C CYS A 42 -6.10 53.96 -12.44
N VAL A 43 -5.55 52.80 -12.04
CA VAL A 43 -4.32 52.25 -12.64
C VAL A 43 -4.53 51.86 -14.11
N PHE A 44 -5.67 51.28 -14.48
CA PHE A 44 -5.93 51.00 -15.88
C PHE A 44 -6.13 52.27 -16.70
N ASP A 45 -6.74 53.31 -16.14
CA ASP A 45 -6.99 54.58 -16.84
C ASP A 45 -5.70 55.35 -17.13
N SER A 46 -4.72 55.28 -16.23
CA SER A 46 -3.42 55.94 -16.38
C SER A 46 -2.44 55.23 -17.31
N LEU A 47 -2.59 53.91 -17.51
CA LEU A 47 -1.67 53.14 -18.35
C LEU A 47 -1.87 53.46 -19.85
N PRO A 48 -0.77 53.67 -20.59
CA PRO A 48 -0.83 53.87 -22.04
C PRO A 48 -1.22 52.58 -22.77
N TYR A 49 -1.76 52.71 -23.98
CA TYR A 49 -1.97 51.58 -24.87
C TYR A 49 -0.64 51.05 -25.40
N ILE A 50 -0.59 49.75 -25.73
CA ILE A 50 0.62 49.08 -26.21
C ILE A 50 1.10 49.74 -27.51
N ASP A 51 0.16 49.98 -28.45
CA ASP A 51 0.40 50.58 -29.77
C ASP A 51 -0.79 51.46 -30.19
N GLU A 52 -0.58 52.37 -31.14
CA GLU A 52 -1.62 53.26 -31.70
C GLU A 52 -2.81 52.47 -32.29
N GLU A 53 -2.56 51.29 -32.84
CA GLU A 53 -3.62 50.40 -33.34
C GLU A 53 -4.51 49.87 -32.21
N ALA A 54 -3.93 49.51 -31.07
CA ALA A 54 -4.68 49.00 -29.92
C ALA A 54 -5.57 50.10 -29.32
N GLU A 55 -5.09 51.35 -29.32
CA GLU A 55 -5.86 52.52 -28.92
C GLU A 55 -7.04 52.78 -29.86
N ALA A 56 -6.81 52.68 -31.18
CA ALA A 56 -7.88 52.84 -32.18
C ALA A 56 -8.97 51.79 -32.01
N ARG A 57 -8.60 50.52 -31.81
CA ARG A 57 -9.55 49.40 -31.57
C ARG A 57 -10.31 49.52 -30.25
N ALA A 58 -9.69 50.11 -29.22
CA ALA A 58 -10.35 50.41 -27.96
C ALA A 58 -11.41 51.51 -28.09
N ARG A 59 -11.11 52.58 -28.84
CA ARG A 59 -12.04 53.69 -29.07
C ARG A 59 -13.23 53.30 -29.94
N THR A 60 -13.07 52.34 -30.85
CA THR A 60 -14.15 51.82 -31.70
C THR A 60 -15.03 50.77 -31.00
N GLY A 61 -14.66 50.33 -29.79
CA GLY A 61 -15.40 49.29 -29.07
C GLY A 61 -15.32 47.91 -29.73
N GLU A 62 -14.26 47.64 -30.51
CA GLU A 62 -14.11 46.38 -31.23
C GLU A 62 -13.93 45.20 -30.25
N PRO A 63 -14.62 44.07 -30.46
CA PRO A 63 -14.45 42.88 -29.62
C PRO A 63 -13.01 42.35 -29.68
N LEU A 64 -12.59 41.64 -28.63
CA LEU A 64 -11.24 41.07 -28.55
C LEU A 64 -11.02 40.00 -29.63
N SER A 65 -9.84 40.01 -30.25
CA SER A 65 -9.44 38.98 -31.21
C SER A 65 -9.07 37.66 -30.51
N SER A 66 -9.05 36.54 -31.26
CA SER A 66 -8.62 35.24 -30.72
C SER A 66 -7.17 35.26 -30.20
N GLU A 67 -6.29 36.03 -30.82
CA GLU A 67 -4.89 36.21 -30.39
C GLU A 67 -4.78 37.08 -29.13
N GLU A 68 -5.63 38.10 -28.99
CA GLU A 68 -5.72 38.91 -27.77
C GLU A 68 -6.22 38.08 -26.58
N ILE A 69 -7.22 37.22 -26.82
CA ILE A 69 -7.77 36.30 -25.81
C ILE A 69 -6.73 35.26 -25.38
N ALA A 70 -5.97 34.69 -26.33
CA ALA A 70 -4.94 33.69 -26.02
C ALA A 70 -3.83 34.24 -25.09
N ASN A 71 -3.45 35.50 -25.27
CA ASN A 71 -2.39 36.15 -24.49
C ASN A 71 -2.87 36.81 -23.20
N LEU A 72 -4.18 36.85 -22.98
CA LEU A 72 -4.78 37.57 -21.86
C LEU A 72 -4.26 37.06 -20.52
N GLY A 73 -3.98 35.74 -20.41
CA GLY A 73 -3.57 35.09 -19.15
C GLY A 73 -2.18 35.54 -18.73
N LEU A 74 -1.27 35.60 -19.70
CA LEU A 74 0.08 36.12 -19.52
C LEU A 74 0.04 37.61 -19.13
N LYS A 75 -0.85 38.39 -19.74
CA LYS A 75 -1.02 39.82 -19.43
C LYS A 75 -1.55 40.05 -18.01
N ALA A 76 -2.49 39.23 -17.54
CA ALA A 76 -2.97 39.30 -16.15
C ALA A 76 -1.86 38.96 -15.14
N ILE A 77 -1.04 37.94 -15.41
CA ILE A 77 0.09 37.58 -14.54
C ILE A 77 1.11 38.72 -14.52
N GLN A 78 1.46 39.29 -15.68
CA GLN A 78 2.35 40.42 -15.79
C GLN A 78 1.85 41.63 -14.98
N PHE A 79 0.55 41.93 -15.05
CA PHE A 79 -0.09 42.99 -14.25
C PHE A 79 0.07 42.75 -12.76
N MET A 80 -0.26 41.54 -12.30
CA MET A 80 -0.12 41.19 -10.89
C MET A 80 1.33 41.37 -10.42
N MET A 81 2.30 40.95 -11.24
CA MET A 81 3.71 41.05 -10.88
C MET A 81 4.22 42.48 -10.84
N SER A 82 3.84 43.32 -11.81
CA SER A 82 4.26 44.72 -11.84
C SER A 82 3.72 45.54 -10.66
N PHE A 83 2.60 45.11 -10.07
CA PHE A 83 1.90 45.83 -9.00
C PHE A 83 1.84 45.06 -7.66
N SER A 84 2.67 44.04 -7.47
CA SER A 84 2.74 43.28 -6.21
C SER A 84 3.91 43.68 -5.29
N SER A 85 3.92 43.11 -4.08
CA SER A 85 4.89 43.37 -3.02
C SER A 85 6.34 42.95 -3.27
N ARG A 86 6.63 42.26 -4.39
CA ARG A 86 7.99 41.93 -4.85
C ARG A 86 8.14 42.20 -6.35
N PRO A 87 8.27 43.47 -6.77
CA PRO A 87 8.47 43.79 -8.19
C PRO A 87 9.86 43.34 -8.62
N GLN A 88 9.96 42.25 -9.37
CA GLN A 88 11.22 41.86 -10.03
C GLN A 88 11.43 42.62 -11.35
N ALA A 89 10.41 43.34 -11.83
CA ALA A 89 10.46 44.12 -13.07
C ALA A 89 10.34 45.64 -12.80
N GLY A 90 11.47 46.28 -12.48
CA GLY A 90 11.66 47.72 -12.63
C GLY A 90 10.85 48.65 -11.70
N PRO A 91 11.09 49.99 -11.79
CA PRO A 91 10.63 50.98 -10.82
C PRO A 91 9.19 51.43 -11.12
N LEU A 92 8.20 50.56 -10.90
CA LEU A 92 6.78 50.92 -10.97
C LEU A 92 6.12 51.01 -9.59
N TYR A 93 6.93 51.13 -8.53
CA TYR A 93 6.49 51.00 -7.15
C TYR A 93 5.64 52.17 -6.62
N ILE A 94 5.50 53.26 -7.37
CA ILE A 94 4.77 54.45 -6.93
C ILE A 94 3.93 54.96 -8.10
N HIS A 95 2.76 54.37 -8.28
CA HIS A 95 1.77 54.87 -9.22
C HIS A 95 0.92 55.95 -8.53
N GLN A 96 0.62 57.05 -9.22
CA GLN A 96 -0.10 58.21 -8.63
C GLN A 96 -1.49 57.86 -8.08
N CYS A 97 -2.11 56.79 -8.58
CA CYS A 97 -3.37 56.23 -8.08
C CYS A 97 -3.24 55.40 -6.79
N TRP A 98 -2.03 55.02 -6.39
CA TRP A 98 -1.76 54.51 -5.04
C TRP A 98 -1.39 55.72 -4.19
N ASP A 99 -2.38 56.25 -3.47
CA ASP A 99 -2.19 57.44 -2.65
C ASP A 99 -1.02 57.28 -1.66
N ASN A 100 -0.29 58.38 -1.45
CA ASN A 100 0.97 58.50 -0.68
C ASN A 100 0.92 58.07 0.82
N HIS A 101 -0.15 57.39 1.26
CA HIS A 101 -0.32 56.91 2.64
C HIS A 101 -0.03 55.42 2.84
N HIS A 102 0.19 54.63 1.78
CA HIS A 102 0.54 53.21 1.90
C HIS A 102 2.04 53.01 1.60
N GLN A 103 2.88 53.13 2.63
CA GLN A 103 4.28 52.67 2.59
C GLN A 103 4.39 51.12 2.50
N VAL A 104 3.28 50.43 2.26
CA VAL A 104 3.17 48.98 2.22
C VAL A 104 2.61 48.59 0.85
N PRO A 105 3.30 47.71 0.10
CA PRO A 105 2.82 47.28 -1.21
C PRO A 105 1.46 46.61 -1.13
N PHE A 106 0.66 46.76 -2.20
CA PHE A 106 -0.64 46.09 -2.30
C PHE A 106 -0.46 44.56 -2.24
N PRO A 107 -1.19 43.85 -1.36
CA PRO A 107 -1.07 42.40 -1.27
C PRO A 107 -1.48 41.75 -2.59
N ALA A 108 -0.61 40.92 -3.17
CA ALA A 108 -0.87 40.21 -4.42
C ALA A 108 -2.17 39.37 -4.39
N VAL A 109 -2.53 38.86 -3.21
CA VAL A 109 -3.75 38.07 -3.00
C VAL A 109 -5.01 38.93 -3.18
N ASP A 110 -5.00 40.16 -2.66
CA ASP A 110 -6.14 41.08 -2.78
C ASP A 110 -6.29 41.53 -4.24
N LEU A 111 -5.18 41.81 -4.92
CA LEU A 111 -5.18 42.20 -6.33
C LEU A 111 -5.68 41.08 -7.23
N PHE A 112 -5.26 39.84 -6.96
CA PHE A 112 -5.78 38.64 -7.62
C PHE A 112 -7.28 38.47 -7.36
N SER A 113 -7.72 38.62 -6.11
CA SER A 113 -9.15 38.51 -5.75
C SER A 113 -9.99 39.52 -6.52
N THR A 114 -9.62 40.80 -6.52
CA THR A 114 -10.38 41.85 -7.20
C THR A 114 -10.37 41.70 -8.73
N LEU A 115 -9.23 41.31 -9.31
CA LEU A 115 -9.14 41.06 -10.75
C LEU A 115 -9.98 39.85 -11.16
N SER A 116 -10.03 38.80 -10.35
CA SER A 116 -10.82 37.60 -10.63
C SER A 116 -12.33 37.83 -10.52
N THR A 117 -12.80 38.62 -9.54
CA THR A 117 -14.23 38.90 -9.34
C THR A 117 -14.81 39.77 -10.44
N SER A 118 -14.04 40.76 -10.89
CA SER A 118 -14.48 41.82 -11.80
C SER A 118 -13.78 41.71 -13.16
N PHE A 119 -13.30 40.52 -13.53
CA PHE A 119 -12.51 40.26 -14.73
C PHE A 119 -13.15 40.75 -16.05
N PRO A 120 -14.46 40.53 -16.32
CA PRO A 120 -15.06 40.97 -17.58
C PRO A 120 -14.94 42.47 -17.83
N LEU A 121 -14.89 43.28 -16.76
CA LEU A 121 -14.73 44.74 -16.85
C LEU A 121 -13.30 45.13 -17.27
N TYR A 122 -12.30 44.36 -16.86
CA TYR A 122 -10.89 44.69 -17.08
C TYR A 122 -10.28 43.97 -18.29
N ALA A 123 -10.96 43.01 -18.91
CA ALA A 123 -10.43 42.19 -19.99
C ALA A 123 -9.89 43.01 -21.19
N THR A 124 -10.60 44.06 -21.60
CA THR A 124 -10.17 44.93 -22.72
C THR A 124 -8.93 45.76 -22.36
N SER A 125 -8.92 46.34 -21.17
CA SER A 125 -7.78 47.10 -20.64
C SER A 125 -6.55 46.21 -20.46
N LEU A 126 -6.74 44.99 -19.94
CA LEU A 126 -5.67 44.00 -19.80
C LEU A 126 -5.06 43.62 -21.15
N ALA A 127 -5.90 43.35 -22.15
CA ALA A 127 -5.45 42.96 -23.48
C ALA A 127 -4.66 44.07 -24.19
N ARG A 128 -5.06 45.34 -24.03
CA ARG A 128 -4.58 46.42 -24.90
C ARG A 128 -3.57 47.38 -24.24
N LYS A 129 -3.37 47.30 -22.93
CA LYS A 129 -2.48 48.21 -22.18
C LYS A 129 -1.24 47.55 -21.55
N ILE A 130 -1.21 46.22 -21.46
CA ILE A 130 -0.09 45.52 -20.79
C ILE A 130 0.83 44.84 -21.79
N LYS A 131 2.12 45.18 -21.69
CA LYS A 131 3.20 44.52 -22.42
C LYS A 131 3.78 43.37 -21.58
N VAL A 132 3.87 42.18 -22.19
CA VAL A 132 4.42 40.96 -21.57
C VAL A 132 5.94 40.95 -21.74
N LEU A 133 6.68 40.57 -20.69
CA LEU A 133 8.12 40.33 -20.75
C LEU A 133 8.42 38.96 -21.35
N ASP A 134 9.48 38.86 -22.17
CA ASP A 134 9.88 37.59 -22.78
C ASP A 134 10.32 36.56 -21.72
N GLU A 135 10.96 36.99 -20.64
CA GLU A 135 11.36 36.12 -19.53
C GLU A 135 10.16 35.47 -18.81
N LEU A 136 9.06 36.21 -18.64
CA LEU A 136 7.82 35.65 -18.08
C LEU A 136 7.21 34.62 -19.04
N ARG A 137 7.28 34.88 -20.35
CA ARG A 137 6.76 33.96 -21.36
C ARG A 137 7.53 32.65 -21.38
N ASP A 138 8.85 32.72 -21.30
CA ASP A 138 9.73 31.56 -21.24
C ASP A 138 9.48 30.74 -19.96
N GLU A 139 9.34 31.41 -18.80
CA GLU A 139 9.01 30.76 -17.53
C GLU A 139 7.68 29.99 -17.62
N VAL A 140 6.64 30.61 -18.18
CA VAL A 140 5.32 29.97 -18.34
C VAL A 140 5.37 28.80 -19.32
N HIS A 141 6.14 28.91 -20.42
CA HIS A 141 6.32 27.82 -21.38
C HIS A 141 7.09 26.64 -20.77
N GLU A 142 8.10 26.91 -19.94
CA GLU A 142 8.80 25.86 -19.18
C GLU A 142 7.84 25.17 -18.19
N ASN A 143 7.00 25.94 -17.50
CA ASN A 143 6.00 25.39 -16.59
C ASN A 143 4.90 24.58 -17.32
N TRP A 144 4.54 24.92 -18.55
CA TRP A 144 3.62 24.12 -19.37
C TRP A 144 4.15 22.73 -19.73
N ALA A 145 5.48 22.55 -19.79
CA ALA A 145 6.06 21.23 -19.96
C ALA A 145 5.89 20.34 -18.70
N LYS A 146 5.70 20.97 -17.52
CA LYS A 146 5.58 20.29 -16.22
C LYS A 146 4.13 20.14 -15.75
N ALA A 147 3.26 21.08 -16.10
CA ALA A 147 1.83 21.07 -15.75
C ALA A 147 0.97 21.49 -16.95
N ALA A 148 -0.14 20.78 -17.18
CA ALA A 148 -1.02 21.10 -18.30
C ALA A 148 -1.64 22.51 -18.16
N PRO A 149 -1.72 23.28 -19.25
CA PRO A 149 -2.28 24.63 -19.21
C PRO A 149 -3.76 24.61 -18.84
N GLY A 150 -4.20 25.59 -18.05
CA GLY A 150 -5.60 25.77 -17.65
C GLY A 150 -6.09 24.87 -16.51
N VAL A 151 -5.23 24.03 -15.93
CA VAL A 151 -5.57 23.19 -14.79
C VAL A 151 -5.39 23.96 -13.48
N ASN A 152 -6.40 23.89 -12.60
CA ASN A 152 -6.28 24.33 -11.22
C ASN A 152 -5.97 23.14 -10.33
N MET A 153 -5.01 23.31 -9.41
CA MET A 153 -4.66 22.30 -8.42
C MET A 153 -4.38 22.96 -7.08
N VAL A 154 -4.87 22.35 -6.00
CA VAL A 154 -4.57 22.77 -4.63
C VAL A 154 -3.86 21.61 -3.94
N TRP A 155 -2.76 21.91 -3.27
CA TRP A 155 -2.04 21.00 -2.38
C TRP A 155 -2.13 21.50 -0.95
N VAL A 156 -2.38 20.60 -0.01
CA VAL A 156 -2.23 20.84 1.43
C VAL A 156 -1.26 19.80 1.98
N ASN A 157 -0.08 20.24 2.43
CA ASN A 157 1.03 19.39 2.86
C ASN A 157 1.33 18.26 1.83
N GLY A 158 1.28 18.59 0.53
CA GLY A 158 1.48 17.65 -0.58
C GLY A 158 0.26 16.82 -0.99
N ARG A 159 -0.83 16.78 -0.19
CA ARG A 159 -2.09 16.11 -0.58
C ARG A 159 -2.82 16.96 -1.60
N VAL A 160 -3.11 16.39 -2.77
CA VAL A 160 -3.88 17.06 -3.84
C VAL A 160 -5.36 17.07 -3.47
N ILE A 161 -5.99 18.24 -3.52
CA ILE A 161 -7.44 18.41 -3.37
C ILE A 161 -8.02 18.59 -4.78
N ASN A 162 -8.90 17.68 -5.21
CA ASN A 162 -9.54 17.78 -6.53
C ASN A 162 -10.83 18.61 -6.41
N GLU A 163 -11.06 19.51 -7.37
CA GLU A 163 -12.25 20.38 -7.42
C GLU A 163 -13.55 19.58 -7.72
N ASN A 164 -13.44 18.38 -8.30
CA ASN A 164 -14.58 17.53 -8.70
C ASN A 164 -15.06 16.56 -7.61
N GLU A 165 -14.39 16.49 -6.44
CA GLU A 165 -14.70 15.57 -5.34
C GLU A 165 -15.74 16.18 -4.37
N GLY A 166 -16.93 16.51 -4.89
CA GLY A 166 -18.11 16.86 -4.09
C GLY A 166 -17.84 17.74 -2.86
N SER A 167 -18.04 17.19 -1.65
CA SER A 167 -17.91 17.92 -0.39
C SER A 167 -16.47 18.34 -0.03
N ALA A 168 -15.44 17.72 -0.65
CA ALA A 168 -14.03 18.01 -0.37
C ALA A 168 -13.57 19.35 -0.99
N GLY A 169 -14.16 19.75 -2.12
CA GLY A 169 -13.96 21.07 -2.73
C GLY A 169 -14.75 22.19 -2.05
N SER A 170 -15.65 21.86 -1.11
CA SER A 170 -16.38 22.85 -0.31
C SER A 170 -15.52 23.39 0.84
N ILE A 171 -15.84 24.58 1.33
CA ILE A 171 -15.18 25.20 2.49
C ILE A 171 -15.15 24.26 3.70
N PHE A 172 -16.20 23.45 3.90
CA PHE A 172 -16.28 22.48 5.00
C PHE A 172 -15.35 21.28 4.81
N GLY A 173 -15.19 20.79 3.58
CA GLY A 173 -14.24 19.73 3.25
C GLY A 173 -12.79 20.16 3.43
N LEU A 174 -12.48 21.39 3.00
CA LEU A 174 -11.18 22.01 3.23
C LEU A 174 -10.91 22.16 4.74
N LEU A 175 -11.87 22.67 5.50
CA LEU A 175 -11.73 22.83 6.96
C LEU A 175 -11.45 21.48 7.65
N ARG A 176 -12.16 20.42 7.27
CA ARG A 176 -11.94 19.07 7.80
C ARG A 176 -10.54 18.56 7.47
N THR A 177 -10.10 18.76 6.23
CA THR A 177 -8.74 18.41 5.77
C THR A 177 -7.67 19.17 6.57
N LEU A 178 -7.85 20.48 6.77
CA LEU A 178 -6.93 21.31 7.56
C LEU A 178 -6.83 20.87 9.03
N GLN A 179 -7.96 20.50 9.64
CA GLN A 179 -7.99 19.98 11.01
C GLN A 179 -7.26 18.64 11.12
N ARG A 180 -7.48 17.73 10.17
CA ARG A 180 -6.79 16.43 10.08
C ARG A 180 -5.28 16.63 9.92
N GLU A 181 -4.86 17.45 8.96
CA GLU A 181 -3.45 17.75 8.71
C GLU A 181 -2.75 18.38 9.92
N ARG A 182 -3.43 19.32 10.61
CA ARG A 182 -2.90 19.92 11.83
C ARG A 182 -2.72 18.89 12.95
N GLY A 183 -3.63 17.91 13.04
CA GLY A 183 -3.52 16.78 13.97
C GLY A 183 -2.31 15.90 13.66
N LEU A 184 -2.11 15.54 12.39
CA LEU A 184 -0.99 14.71 11.92
C LEU A 184 0.37 15.37 12.17
N VAL A 185 0.51 16.63 11.79
CA VAL A 185 1.76 17.39 12.03
C VAL A 185 2.00 17.55 13.53
N LYS A 186 0.94 17.75 14.33
CA LYS A 186 1.07 17.79 15.80
C LYS A 186 1.60 16.46 16.34
N SER A 187 1.08 15.31 15.89
CA SER A 187 1.58 14.01 16.36
C SER A 187 3.05 13.78 16.02
N LEU A 188 3.54 14.28 14.88
CA LEU A 188 4.96 14.19 14.53
C LEU A 188 5.83 15.18 15.34
N VAL A 189 5.31 16.38 15.63
CA VAL A 189 6.00 17.36 16.47
C VAL A 189 6.10 16.87 17.93
N ASP A 190 5.06 16.20 18.43
CA ASP A 190 5.05 15.60 19.77
C ASP A 190 6.12 14.48 19.90
N LEU A 191 6.62 13.92 18.79
CA LEU A 191 7.75 12.97 18.74
C LEU A 191 9.14 13.63 18.73
N GLY A 192 9.20 14.97 18.77
CA GLY A 192 10.45 15.74 18.80
C GLY A 192 10.90 16.35 17.48
N LEU A 193 10.10 16.24 16.41
CA LEU A 193 10.39 16.89 15.13
C LEU A 193 9.93 18.36 15.11
N THR A 194 10.59 19.20 14.32
CA THR A 194 10.09 20.55 14.02
C THR A 194 8.92 20.49 13.04
N SER A 195 8.07 21.52 12.98
CA SER A 195 6.93 21.52 12.06
C SER A 195 7.35 21.48 10.59
N SER A 196 8.51 22.08 10.24
CA SER A 196 9.09 21.98 8.90
C SER A 196 9.58 20.57 8.59
N GLN A 197 10.33 19.94 9.51
CA GLN A 197 10.79 18.55 9.34
C GLN A 197 9.62 17.57 9.23
N ALA A 198 8.56 17.76 10.01
CA ALA A 198 7.37 16.92 9.95
C ALA A 198 6.66 17.03 8.59
N ILE A 199 6.55 18.24 8.03
CA ILE A 199 5.96 18.44 6.69
C ILE A 199 6.85 17.82 5.60
N GLU A 200 8.17 18.02 5.67
CA GLU A 200 9.12 17.41 4.73
C GLU A 200 9.05 15.88 4.76
N LEU A 201 8.98 15.29 5.96
CA LEU A 201 8.85 13.85 6.14
C LEU A 201 7.56 13.33 5.50
N LEU A 202 6.41 13.96 5.77
CA LEU A 202 5.12 13.56 5.16
C LEU A 202 5.13 13.65 3.63
N MET A 203 5.84 14.64 3.09
CA MET A 203 5.91 14.88 1.65
C MET A 203 7.00 14.05 0.96
N TYR A 204 7.83 13.30 1.69
CA TYR A 204 9.04 12.70 1.12
C TYR A 204 8.72 11.76 -0.08
N PRO A 205 9.44 11.88 -1.21
CA PRO A 205 9.10 11.16 -2.44
C PRO A 205 9.03 9.64 -2.28
N ALA A 206 9.83 9.03 -1.40
CA ALA A 206 9.82 7.57 -1.20
C ALA A 206 8.46 7.04 -0.73
N HIS A 207 7.62 7.85 -0.06
CA HIS A 207 6.26 7.44 0.30
C HIS A 207 5.32 7.34 -0.91
N SER A 208 5.57 8.16 -1.92
CA SER A 208 4.80 8.21 -3.18
C SER A 208 5.40 7.37 -4.30
N ALA A 209 6.70 7.05 -4.20
CA ALA A 209 7.42 6.27 -5.19
C ALA A 209 7.03 4.79 -5.09
N THR A 210 6.79 4.18 -6.25
CA THR A 210 6.68 2.72 -6.43
C THR A 210 8.02 2.00 -6.29
N GLN A 211 9.11 2.72 -6.03
CA GLN A 211 10.47 2.19 -5.92
C GLN A 211 10.74 1.64 -4.52
N ASN A 212 11.46 0.51 -4.46
CA ASN A 212 11.95 -0.02 -3.19
C ASN A 212 13.22 0.75 -2.78
N PRO A 213 13.37 1.10 -1.50
CA PRO A 213 14.60 1.71 -1.01
C PRO A 213 15.74 0.70 -1.15
N SER A 214 16.87 1.12 -1.71
CA SER A 214 18.10 0.36 -1.67
C SER A 214 18.70 0.49 -0.27
N ILE A 215 18.32 -0.38 0.66
CA ILE A 215 19.01 -0.47 1.94
C ILE A 215 20.45 -0.90 1.64
N PRO A 216 21.49 -0.13 2.03
CA PRO A 216 22.85 -0.61 1.94
C PRO A 216 22.96 -1.82 2.87
N LEU A 217 23.08 -3.01 2.27
CA LEU A 217 23.40 -4.22 3.00
C LEU A 217 24.84 -4.05 3.49
N GLU A 218 25.01 -3.55 4.72
CA GLU A 218 26.32 -3.46 5.34
C GLU A 218 27.01 -4.83 5.31
N THR A 219 28.31 -4.79 5.04
CA THR A 219 29.17 -5.95 4.82
C THR A 219 29.01 -7.02 5.90
N PRO A 220 28.85 -8.31 5.53
CA PRO A 220 28.76 -9.37 6.53
C PRO A 220 30.10 -9.51 7.27
N ARG A 221 30.06 -9.33 8.59
CA ARG A 221 31.12 -9.81 9.48
C ARG A 221 31.28 -11.31 9.29
N LYS A 222 32.53 -11.75 9.11
CA LYS A 222 32.91 -13.16 8.96
C LYS A 222 32.42 -13.96 10.17
N GLY A 223 31.59 -14.98 9.93
CA GLY A 223 31.43 -16.09 10.85
C GLY A 223 30.04 -16.28 11.47
N THR A 224 28.97 -16.26 10.68
CA THR A 224 27.72 -16.98 11.01
C THR A 224 27.09 -17.52 9.73
N THR A 225 26.55 -18.73 9.80
CA THR A 225 26.07 -19.54 8.69
C THR A 225 24.89 -18.88 7.97
N ARG A 226 25.06 -18.77 6.65
CA ARG A 226 24.18 -18.17 5.64
C ARG A 226 22.69 -18.48 5.83
N GLY A 227 21.90 -17.43 6.08
CA GLY A 227 20.52 -17.32 5.60
C GLY A 227 20.52 -17.19 4.06
N SER A 228 19.69 -18.01 3.43
CA SER A 228 19.68 -18.33 2.00
C SER A 228 19.26 -17.15 1.10
N ALA A 229 20.22 -16.55 0.38
CA ALA A 229 19.97 -16.08 -0.98
C ALA A 229 20.09 -17.31 -1.91
N LYS A 230 18.98 -17.72 -2.53
CA LYS A 230 18.92 -18.93 -3.37
C LYS A 230 19.90 -18.81 -4.54
N ALA A 231 20.71 -19.85 -4.70
CA ALA A 231 21.63 -19.99 -5.81
C ALA A 231 20.85 -20.44 -7.06
N PHE A 232 21.16 -19.86 -8.23
CA PHE A 232 20.80 -20.47 -9.50
C PHE A 232 21.72 -21.66 -9.72
N VAL A 233 21.18 -22.89 -9.63
CA VAL A 233 21.94 -24.12 -9.87
C VAL A 233 21.80 -24.48 -11.34
N VAL A 234 22.84 -24.21 -12.12
CA VAL A 234 23.03 -24.84 -13.43
C VAL A 234 23.74 -26.17 -13.17
N GLN A 235 23.04 -27.27 -13.40
CA GLN A 235 23.62 -28.61 -13.26
C GLN A 235 24.40 -28.91 -14.54
N ASP A 236 25.71 -28.64 -14.53
CA ASP A 236 26.63 -29.07 -15.58
C ASP A 236 27.74 -29.91 -14.94
N ASP A 237 28.00 -31.08 -15.52
CA ASP A 237 28.91 -32.09 -14.97
C ASP A 237 30.37 -31.57 -14.99
N GLY A 238 30.81 -30.96 -13.89
CA GLY A 238 32.23 -30.77 -13.60
C GLY A 238 32.63 -29.38 -13.09
N VAL A 239 33.06 -29.33 -11.82
CA VAL A 239 33.79 -28.24 -11.14
C VAL A 239 32.99 -26.93 -10.96
N GLU A 240 32.25 -26.87 -9.85
CA GLU A 240 31.40 -25.75 -9.45
C GLU A 240 32.20 -24.48 -9.09
N ILE A 241 32.22 -23.51 -9.99
CA ILE A 241 32.28 -22.08 -9.66
C ILE A 241 30.93 -21.49 -10.07
N ALA A 242 29.98 -21.44 -9.14
CA ALA A 242 28.65 -20.88 -9.39
C ALA A 242 28.75 -19.36 -9.60
N GLU A 243 28.78 -18.93 -10.86
CA GLU A 243 28.66 -17.51 -11.21
C GLU A 243 27.25 -17.02 -10.86
N LYS A 244 27.16 -16.17 -9.83
CA LYS A 244 25.92 -15.50 -9.45
C LYS A 244 25.57 -14.44 -10.49
N LYS A 245 24.77 -14.80 -11.49
CA LYS A 245 24.21 -13.83 -12.42
C LYS A 245 23.04 -13.11 -11.75
N THR A 246 23.22 -11.83 -11.45
CA THR A 246 22.17 -10.94 -10.94
C THR A 246 21.52 -10.23 -12.11
N PHE A 247 20.21 -10.41 -12.30
CA PHE A 247 19.47 -9.75 -13.36
C PHE A 247 19.00 -8.36 -12.91
N ALA A 248 19.26 -7.34 -13.73
CA ALA A 248 18.75 -6.00 -13.48
C ALA A 248 17.35 -5.86 -14.08
N ILE A 249 16.32 -5.81 -13.23
CA ILE A 249 14.94 -5.60 -13.68
C ILE A 249 14.60 -4.11 -13.61
N SER A 250 13.96 -3.60 -14.67
CA SER A 250 13.49 -2.23 -14.77
C SER A 250 12.57 -1.87 -13.59
N PRO A 251 12.77 -0.70 -12.94
CA PRO A 251 12.02 -0.31 -11.75
C PRO A 251 10.51 -0.15 -12.02
N LYS A 252 10.11 -0.02 -13.29
CA LYS A 252 8.71 0.04 -13.72
C LYS A 252 7.91 -1.23 -13.38
N PHE A 253 8.57 -2.37 -13.23
CA PHE A 253 7.91 -3.65 -12.95
C PHE A 253 7.91 -4.04 -11.46
N THR A 254 8.43 -3.19 -10.59
CA THR A 254 8.57 -3.49 -9.15
C THR A 254 7.25 -3.90 -8.49
N GLU A 255 6.14 -3.27 -8.89
CA GLU A 255 4.78 -3.60 -8.40
C GLU A 255 4.33 -5.01 -8.83
N PHE A 256 4.68 -5.43 -10.05
CA PHE A 256 4.35 -6.77 -10.54
C PHE A 256 5.20 -7.86 -9.87
N LEU A 257 6.44 -7.54 -9.49
CA LEU A 257 7.34 -8.46 -8.80
C LEU A 257 7.07 -8.58 -7.30
N ASP A 258 6.30 -7.64 -6.76
CA ASP A 258 5.99 -7.65 -5.35
C ASP A 258 4.93 -8.69 -4.99
N GLY A 259 5.03 -9.33 -3.82
CA GLY A 259 4.09 -10.38 -3.39
C GLY A 259 4.18 -11.70 -4.18
N LEU A 260 5.26 -11.93 -4.93
CA LEU A 260 5.58 -13.24 -5.49
C LEU A 260 6.08 -14.18 -4.38
N ILE A 261 5.74 -15.46 -4.50
CA ILE A 261 6.13 -16.52 -3.56
C ILE A 261 6.76 -17.69 -4.32
N ASP A 262 7.77 -18.33 -3.73
CA ASP A 262 8.30 -19.57 -4.28
C ASP A 262 7.31 -20.74 -4.12
N ALA A 263 6.58 -21.04 -5.18
CA ALA A 263 5.65 -22.17 -5.23
C ALA A 263 6.29 -23.48 -5.75
N SER A 264 7.61 -23.51 -5.99
CA SER A 264 8.29 -24.74 -6.41
C SER A 264 8.38 -25.75 -5.26
N ASP A 265 8.43 -27.04 -5.59
CA ASP A 265 8.59 -28.15 -4.63
C ASP A 265 10.06 -28.51 -4.33
N ARG A 266 10.99 -27.61 -4.70
CA ARG A 266 12.44 -27.79 -4.54
C ARG A 266 12.84 -27.92 -3.07
N GLN A 267 12.23 -27.11 -2.20
CA GLN A 267 12.55 -27.10 -0.77
C GLN A 267 12.10 -28.38 -0.07
N GLU A 268 11.05 -29.01 -0.57
CA GLU A 268 10.56 -30.28 -0.05
C GLU A 268 11.31 -31.47 -0.65
N GLY A 269 12.20 -31.28 -1.64
CA GLY A 269 12.99 -32.34 -2.29
C GLY A 269 12.43 -32.88 -3.62
N GLY A 270 11.49 -32.16 -4.27
CA GLY A 270 10.92 -32.48 -5.60
C GLY A 270 9.95 -33.67 -5.66
N GLY A 271 8.97 -33.63 -6.58
CA GLY A 271 8.02 -34.72 -6.81
C GLY A 271 6.71 -34.62 -6.02
N VAL A 272 6.50 -33.50 -5.31
CA VAL A 272 5.24 -33.17 -4.64
C VAL A 272 4.23 -32.64 -5.67
N VAL A 273 4.68 -31.77 -6.58
CA VAL A 273 3.81 -31.21 -7.63
C VAL A 273 3.55 -32.27 -8.71
N LEU A 274 2.29 -32.42 -9.10
CA LEU A 274 1.87 -33.31 -10.18
C LEU A 274 1.73 -32.50 -11.47
N TYR A 275 2.80 -32.44 -12.27
CA TYR A 275 2.79 -31.78 -13.57
C TYR A 275 2.06 -32.62 -14.64
N TRP A 276 1.21 -31.97 -15.44
CA TRP A 276 0.53 -32.58 -16.58
C TRP A 276 1.35 -32.56 -17.85
N ASN A 277 2.16 -31.54 -18.04
CA ASN A 277 2.96 -31.35 -19.23
C ASN A 277 4.32 -30.76 -18.88
N ASP A 278 5.27 -31.02 -19.75
CA ASP A 278 6.58 -30.41 -19.71
C ASP A 278 6.92 -29.89 -21.12
N LEU A 279 7.12 -28.59 -21.25
CA LEU A 279 7.35 -27.96 -22.56
C LEU A 279 8.72 -28.33 -23.14
N GLU A 280 9.68 -28.66 -22.29
CA GLU A 280 11.05 -28.99 -22.69
C GLU A 280 11.16 -30.46 -23.11
N GLU A 281 10.51 -31.37 -22.37
CA GLU A 281 10.65 -32.82 -22.56
C GLU A 281 9.55 -33.46 -23.43
N ASP A 282 8.30 -33.00 -23.39
CA ASP A 282 7.21 -33.70 -24.07
C ASP A 282 7.31 -33.59 -25.61
N GLN A 283 7.17 -34.73 -26.30
CA GLN A 283 7.24 -34.82 -27.77
C GLN A 283 6.22 -33.91 -28.50
N ARG A 284 5.09 -33.58 -27.86
CA ARG A 284 4.08 -32.67 -28.41
C ARG A 284 4.64 -31.29 -28.75
N TYR A 285 5.62 -30.82 -27.98
CA TYR A 285 6.21 -29.50 -28.14
C TYR A 285 7.51 -29.54 -28.95
N ALA A 286 7.86 -30.67 -29.56
CA ALA A 286 9.07 -30.82 -30.36
C ALA A 286 9.16 -29.85 -31.56
N ALA A 287 8.01 -29.38 -32.07
CA ALA A 287 7.94 -28.39 -33.14
C ALA A 287 8.25 -26.95 -32.68
N PHE A 288 8.42 -26.70 -31.38
CA PHE A 288 8.66 -25.38 -30.82
C PHE A 288 10.17 -25.09 -30.77
N SER A 289 10.54 -23.81 -30.92
CA SER A 289 11.94 -23.39 -30.88
C SER A 289 12.40 -23.21 -29.43
N PRO A 290 13.59 -23.69 -29.03
CA PRO A 290 14.12 -23.48 -27.68
C PRO A 290 14.78 -22.10 -27.47
N SER A 291 14.66 -21.17 -28.42
CA SER A 291 15.29 -19.83 -28.32
C SER A 291 14.36 -18.79 -27.67
N LEU A 292 14.90 -18.05 -26.70
CA LEU A 292 14.24 -16.94 -26.01
C LEU A 292 14.06 -15.72 -26.91
N GLN A 293 14.84 -15.58 -27.98
CA GLN A 293 14.60 -14.58 -29.02
C GLN A 293 13.21 -14.71 -29.66
N GLY A 294 12.58 -15.89 -29.55
CA GLY A 294 11.20 -16.10 -29.92
C GLY A 294 10.22 -15.15 -29.21
N LEU A 295 10.54 -14.70 -28.00
CA LEU A 295 9.71 -13.77 -27.22
C LEU A 295 9.59 -12.39 -27.85
N LEU A 296 10.60 -11.95 -28.62
CA LEU A 296 10.62 -10.63 -29.28
C LEU A 296 9.72 -10.58 -30.52
N ARG A 297 9.17 -11.72 -30.96
CA ARG A 297 8.25 -11.75 -32.10
C ARG A 297 6.90 -11.16 -31.68
N VAL A 298 6.43 -10.17 -32.44
CA VAL A 298 5.13 -9.54 -32.21
C VAL A 298 4.02 -10.57 -32.49
N HIS A 299 3.40 -11.07 -31.42
CA HIS A 299 2.22 -11.92 -31.51
C HIS A 299 0.97 -11.04 -31.39
N THR A 300 0.29 -10.80 -32.51
CA THR A 300 -0.88 -9.89 -32.60
C THR A 300 -2.18 -10.47 -32.00
N MET A 301 -2.15 -11.68 -31.43
CA MET A 301 -3.31 -12.33 -30.79
C MET A 301 -2.92 -12.93 -29.43
N SER A 302 -3.83 -12.76 -28.46
CA SER A 302 -3.92 -13.29 -27.07
C SER A 302 -2.84 -14.28 -26.59
N LEU A 303 -2.44 -14.19 -25.31
CA LEU A 303 -1.48 -15.07 -24.60
C LEU A 303 -1.59 -16.57 -24.81
N PHE A 304 -2.82 -17.07 -24.87
CA PHE A 304 -3.08 -18.47 -25.12
C PHE A 304 -2.95 -18.77 -26.63
N SER A 305 -2.33 -17.89 -27.42
CA SER A 305 -2.16 -18.16 -28.82
C SER A 305 -1.20 -19.35 -28.96
N PRO A 306 -1.61 -20.43 -29.66
CA PRO A 306 -0.69 -21.51 -30.02
C PRO A 306 0.45 -21.05 -30.95
N MET A 307 0.54 -19.74 -31.24
CA MET A 307 1.63 -19.11 -31.98
C MET A 307 2.86 -18.78 -31.13
N LEU A 308 2.78 -18.74 -29.79
CA LEU A 308 3.94 -18.69 -28.90
C LEU A 308 4.63 -20.07 -28.90
N ARG A 309 5.42 -20.35 -29.95
CA ARG A 309 6.09 -21.64 -30.18
C ARG A 309 7.47 -21.67 -29.53
N ILE A 310 7.51 -21.51 -28.22
CA ILE A 310 8.75 -21.54 -27.44
C ILE A 310 8.77 -22.82 -26.61
N ARG A 311 9.85 -23.59 -26.75
CA ARG A 311 10.05 -24.89 -26.08
C ARG A 311 10.75 -24.70 -24.72
N LEU A 312 10.22 -23.81 -23.89
CA LEU A 312 10.78 -23.48 -22.57
C LEU A 312 9.66 -23.31 -21.54
N ASN A 313 9.92 -23.71 -20.31
CA ASN A 313 8.98 -23.62 -19.19
C ASN A 313 8.92 -22.18 -18.60
N LEU A 314 8.43 -21.22 -19.39
CA LEU A 314 8.36 -19.80 -18.99
C LEU A 314 7.22 -19.50 -18.00
N VAL A 315 6.12 -20.26 -18.09
CA VAL A 315 4.90 -20.05 -17.33
C VAL A 315 4.54 -21.34 -16.61
N ASN A 316 4.72 -21.32 -15.29
CA ASN A 316 4.33 -22.41 -14.40
C ASN A 316 3.06 -22.04 -13.65
N VAL A 317 2.03 -22.86 -13.78
CA VAL A 317 0.77 -22.73 -13.05
C VAL A 317 0.59 -23.94 -12.16
N ILE A 318 0.53 -23.72 -10.85
CA ILE A 318 0.37 -24.77 -9.84
C ILE A 318 -0.95 -24.57 -9.11
N PHE A 319 -1.82 -25.57 -9.17
CA PHE A 319 -3.07 -25.59 -8.42
C PHE A 319 -2.93 -26.38 -7.11
N VAL A 320 -3.54 -25.92 -6.04
CA VAL A 320 -3.76 -26.72 -4.83
C VAL A 320 -5.26 -26.87 -4.65
N LEU A 321 -5.78 -28.07 -4.89
CA LEU A 321 -7.21 -28.31 -5.01
C LEU A 321 -7.68 -29.41 -4.08
N ASP A 322 -8.84 -29.21 -3.48
CA ASP A 322 -9.55 -30.30 -2.83
C ASP A 322 -10.17 -31.23 -3.89
N LEU A 323 -9.62 -32.44 -4.03
CA LEU A 323 -10.12 -33.44 -4.98
C LEU A 323 -11.38 -34.18 -4.49
N SER A 324 -11.86 -33.90 -3.28
CA SER A 324 -13.17 -34.35 -2.83
C SER A 324 -14.32 -33.60 -3.53
N GLU A 325 -14.02 -32.45 -4.13
CA GLU A 325 -14.99 -31.62 -4.84
C GLU A 325 -15.06 -31.92 -6.34
N THR A 326 -16.29 -32.02 -6.85
CA THR A 326 -16.57 -32.22 -8.28
C THR A 326 -16.12 -31.04 -9.14
N ARG A 327 -16.13 -29.82 -8.58
CA ARG A 327 -15.63 -28.60 -9.25
C ARG A 327 -14.12 -28.70 -9.54
N SER A 328 -13.33 -29.13 -8.57
CA SER A 328 -11.88 -29.33 -8.74
C SER A 328 -11.57 -30.36 -9.82
N LEU A 329 -12.27 -31.50 -9.81
CA LEU A 329 -12.07 -32.56 -10.80
C LEU A 329 -12.47 -32.11 -12.22
N SER A 330 -13.55 -31.35 -12.37
CA SER A 330 -13.97 -30.82 -13.67
C SER A 330 -13.02 -29.73 -14.19
N LEU A 331 -12.45 -28.89 -13.31
CA LEU A 331 -11.36 -27.99 -13.67
C LEU A 331 -10.15 -28.78 -14.19
N LEU A 332 -9.69 -29.80 -13.47
CA LEU A 332 -8.57 -30.64 -13.90
C LEU A 332 -8.83 -31.33 -15.25
N GLY A 333 -10.04 -31.88 -15.45
CA GLY A 333 -10.45 -32.47 -16.72
C GLY A 333 -10.43 -31.47 -17.87
N SER A 334 -11.10 -30.31 -17.69
CA SER A 334 -11.16 -29.27 -18.71
C SER A 334 -9.79 -28.68 -19.08
N LEU A 335 -8.87 -28.55 -18.12
CA LEU A 335 -7.51 -28.07 -18.35
C LEU A 335 -6.73 -29.00 -19.27
N SER A 336 -6.87 -30.31 -19.05
CA SER A 336 -6.20 -31.32 -19.86
C SER A 336 -6.70 -31.34 -21.31
N GLU A 337 -8.03 -31.25 -21.53
CA GLU A 337 -8.65 -31.28 -22.86
C GLU A 337 -8.50 -29.96 -23.63
N THR A 338 -8.63 -28.84 -22.93
CA THR A 338 -8.66 -27.51 -23.57
C THR A 338 -7.27 -26.97 -23.81
N PHE A 339 -6.34 -27.11 -22.85
CA PHE A 339 -5.02 -26.48 -22.94
C PHE A 339 -3.90 -27.47 -23.27
N VAL A 340 -3.83 -28.59 -22.55
CA VAL A 340 -2.72 -29.54 -22.74
C VAL A 340 -2.84 -30.29 -24.07
N ALA A 341 -4.05 -30.77 -24.44
CA ALA A 341 -4.26 -31.46 -25.72
C ALA A 341 -4.07 -30.55 -26.94
N ARG A 342 -4.36 -29.25 -26.80
CA ARG A 342 -4.22 -28.24 -27.87
C ARG A 342 -2.82 -27.62 -27.97
N GLY A 343 -1.91 -27.98 -27.07
CA GLY A 343 -0.50 -27.57 -27.15
C GLY A 343 -0.23 -26.12 -26.74
N PHE A 344 -0.99 -25.57 -25.78
CA PHE A 344 -0.71 -24.23 -25.26
C PHE A 344 0.63 -24.22 -24.47
N PRO A 345 1.45 -23.15 -24.58
CA PRO A 345 2.79 -23.07 -23.98
C PRO A 345 2.73 -22.64 -22.51
N VAL A 346 2.02 -23.41 -21.69
CA VAL A 346 1.93 -23.21 -20.22
C VAL A 346 2.18 -24.54 -19.55
N ARG A 347 3.05 -24.57 -18.54
CA ARG A 347 3.33 -25.75 -17.71
C ARG A 347 2.32 -25.80 -16.58
N TRP A 348 1.48 -26.82 -16.57
CA TRP A 348 0.41 -26.98 -15.59
C TRP A 348 0.76 -28.07 -14.59
N GLY A 349 0.58 -27.77 -13.31
CA GLY A 349 0.72 -28.70 -12.21
C GLY A 349 -0.41 -28.56 -11.20
N PHE A 350 -0.65 -29.61 -10.44
CA PHE A 350 -1.57 -29.55 -9.32
C PHE A 350 -1.08 -30.38 -8.12
N ILE A 351 -1.63 -30.08 -6.96
CA ILE A 351 -1.41 -30.76 -5.69
C ILE A 351 -2.79 -30.99 -5.06
N PRO A 352 -3.12 -32.22 -4.65
CA PRO A 352 -4.34 -32.48 -3.91
C PRO A 352 -4.24 -31.90 -2.49
N ASP A 353 -5.35 -31.39 -1.95
CA ASP A 353 -5.41 -31.00 -0.55
C ASP A 353 -5.35 -32.23 0.40
N PHE A 354 -4.97 -32.00 1.65
CA PHE A 354 -4.67 -33.06 2.63
C PHE A 354 -5.67 -33.12 3.77
N GLN A 355 -6.81 -32.41 3.66
CA GLN A 355 -7.85 -32.42 4.68
C GLN A 355 -8.95 -33.46 4.37
N GLY A 356 -9.43 -34.14 5.42
CA GLY A 356 -10.60 -35.01 5.37
C GLY A 356 -10.56 -36.08 4.28
N ASP A 357 -11.58 -36.09 3.44
CA ASP A 357 -11.77 -37.07 2.35
C ASP A 357 -10.83 -36.84 1.16
N SER A 358 -10.30 -35.63 1.00
CA SER A 358 -9.30 -35.30 -0.02
C SER A 358 -8.02 -36.10 0.14
N LEU A 359 -7.61 -36.38 1.38
CA LEU A 359 -6.42 -37.17 1.70
C LEU A 359 -6.47 -38.59 1.15
N LYS A 360 -7.67 -39.21 1.13
CA LYS A 360 -7.86 -40.54 0.53
C LYS A 360 -7.66 -40.48 -0.99
N MET A 361 -8.17 -39.42 -1.63
CA MET A 361 -8.02 -39.20 -3.07
C MET A 361 -6.56 -38.86 -3.42
N ALA A 362 -5.88 -38.06 -2.60
CA ALA A 362 -4.46 -37.75 -2.74
C ALA A 362 -3.61 -39.02 -2.77
N ARG A 363 -3.84 -39.94 -1.82
CA ARG A 363 -3.18 -41.26 -1.77
C ARG A 363 -3.34 -42.03 -3.08
N LEU A 364 -4.56 -42.11 -3.60
CA LEU A 364 -4.85 -42.80 -4.86
C LEU A 364 -4.11 -42.16 -6.04
N VAL A 365 -4.15 -40.84 -6.16
CA VAL A 365 -3.52 -40.11 -7.29
C VAL A 365 -2.00 -40.25 -7.25
N TYR A 366 -1.37 -40.09 -6.09
CA TYR A 366 0.09 -40.29 -5.96
C TYR A 366 0.50 -41.74 -6.23
N TYR A 367 -0.28 -42.71 -5.74
CA TYR A 367 -0.07 -44.13 -6.02
C TYR A 367 -0.15 -44.44 -7.52
N LEU A 368 -1.17 -43.92 -8.21
CA LEU A 368 -1.36 -44.11 -9.65
C LEU A 368 -0.20 -43.52 -10.45
N LYS A 369 0.27 -42.31 -10.09
CA LYS A 369 1.45 -41.72 -10.73
C LYS A 369 2.69 -42.59 -10.56
N GLN A 370 2.96 -43.08 -9.34
CA GLN A 370 4.19 -43.82 -9.04
C GLN A 370 4.21 -45.20 -9.72
N LYS A 371 3.09 -45.95 -9.71
CA LYS A 371 3.05 -47.31 -10.28
C LYS A 371 2.72 -47.38 -11.77
N TYR A 372 1.84 -46.49 -12.24
CA TYR A 372 1.24 -46.59 -13.57
C TYR A 372 1.57 -45.42 -14.49
N GLY A 373 2.25 -44.39 -13.98
CA GLY A 373 2.64 -43.21 -14.73
C GLY A 373 1.53 -42.17 -14.90
N ARG A 374 1.91 -41.05 -15.53
CA ARG A 374 1.06 -39.86 -15.71
C ARG A 374 -0.21 -40.13 -16.51
N ASP A 375 -0.13 -40.86 -17.61
CA ASP A 375 -1.24 -40.97 -18.57
C ASP A 375 -2.43 -41.75 -17.99
N ARG A 376 -2.18 -42.82 -17.22
CA ARG A 376 -3.24 -43.58 -16.54
C ARG A 376 -3.87 -42.81 -15.39
N MET A 377 -3.06 -42.06 -14.64
CA MET A 377 -3.57 -41.13 -13.61
C MET A 377 -4.52 -40.09 -14.24
N MET A 378 -4.18 -39.58 -15.42
CA MET A 378 -5.03 -38.64 -16.14
C MET A 378 -6.34 -39.24 -16.62
N ALA A 379 -6.27 -40.42 -17.25
CA ALA A 379 -7.45 -41.14 -17.68
C ALA A 379 -8.40 -41.44 -16.50
N PHE A 380 -7.84 -41.72 -15.31
CA PHE A 380 -8.62 -41.91 -14.08
C PHE A 380 -9.37 -40.65 -13.66
N ILE A 381 -8.68 -39.50 -13.56
CA ILE A 381 -9.31 -38.22 -13.19
C ILE A 381 -10.38 -37.82 -14.21
N GLN A 382 -10.09 -37.98 -15.51
CA GLN A 382 -11.04 -37.70 -16.60
C GLN A 382 -12.26 -38.63 -16.53
N GLY A 383 -12.05 -39.94 -16.31
CA GLY A 383 -13.12 -40.91 -16.19
C GLY A 383 -14.09 -40.58 -15.05
N ILE A 384 -13.56 -40.14 -13.90
CA ILE A 384 -14.37 -39.67 -12.77
C ILE A 384 -15.13 -38.40 -13.16
N SER A 385 -14.44 -37.40 -13.72
CA SER A 385 -15.06 -36.13 -14.13
C SER A 385 -16.20 -36.33 -15.14
N HIS A 386 -15.98 -37.14 -16.19
CA HIS A 386 -16.99 -37.41 -17.22
C HIS A 386 -18.21 -38.15 -16.66
N THR A 387 -17.99 -39.20 -15.85
CA THR A 387 -19.10 -39.97 -15.24
C THR A 387 -19.93 -39.08 -14.29
N HIS A 388 -19.28 -38.18 -13.56
CA HIS A 388 -19.96 -37.21 -12.70
C HIS A 388 -20.73 -36.15 -13.50
N ALA A 389 -20.19 -35.68 -14.61
CA ALA A 389 -20.87 -34.74 -15.52
C ALA A 389 -22.09 -35.39 -16.19
N GLU A 390 -21.97 -36.63 -16.66
CA GLU A 390 -23.06 -37.41 -17.25
C GLU A 390 -24.19 -37.66 -16.24
N ARG A 391 -23.84 -38.08 -15.02
CA ARG A 391 -24.82 -38.36 -13.96
C ARG A 391 -25.30 -37.11 -13.21
N ARG A 392 -24.76 -35.92 -13.53
CA ARG A 392 -25.04 -34.61 -12.90
C ARG A 392 -24.99 -34.65 -11.36
N LEU A 393 -23.98 -35.33 -10.83
CA LEU A 393 -23.79 -35.46 -9.38
C LEU A 393 -23.10 -34.21 -8.82
N SER A 394 -23.68 -33.63 -7.77
CA SER A 394 -23.13 -32.45 -7.10
C SER A 394 -21.96 -32.77 -6.16
N SER A 395 -21.96 -33.97 -5.56
CA SER A 395 -20.91 -34.45 -4.65
C SER A 395 -20.17 -35.65 -5.23
N LEU A 396 -18.93 -35.86 -4.77
CA LEU A 396 -18.12 -37.01 -5.15
C LEU A 396 -18.73 -38.30 -4.61
N SER A 397 -18.89 -39.31 -5.47
CA SER A 397 -19.36 -40.63 -5.09
C SER A 397 -18.19 -41.60 -5.05
N TRP A 398 -17.84 -42.03 -3.84
CA TRP A 398 -16.78 -43.03 -3.62
C TRP A 398 -17.03 -44.36 -4.35
N GLN A 399 -18.28 -44.68 -4.69
CA GLN A 399 -18.61 -45.87 -5.49
C GLN A 399 -18.08 -45.74 -6.92
N ILE A 400 -18.22 -44.57 -7.54
CA ILE A 400 -17.72 -44.31 -8.90
C ILE A 400 -16.19 -44.34 -8.91
N VAL A 401 -15.56 -43.76 -7.89
CA VAL A 401 -14.10 -43.80 -7.71
C VAL A 401 -13.61 -45.25 -7.59
N HIS A 402 -14.33 -46.10 -6.85
CA HIS A 402 -14.00 -47.51 -6.71
C HIS A 402 -14.22 -48.30 -8.01
N GLU A 403 -15.33 -48.09 -8.72
CA GLU A 403 -15.61 -48.71 -10.02
C GLU A 403 -14.52 -48.35 -11.04
N THR A 404 -14.20 -47.05 -11.17
CA THR A 404 -13.15 -46.56 -12.08
C THR A 404 -11.74 -47.00 -11.68
N PHE A 405 -11.48 -47.23 -10.39
CA PHE A 405 -10.22 -47.80 -9.95
C PHE A 405 -10.12 -49.29 -10.31
N ASN A 406 -11.22 -50.04 -10.16
CA ASN A 406 -11.24 -51.46 -10.49
C ASN A 406 -11.12 -51.73 -12.00
N THR A 407 -11.63 -50.83 -12.85
CA THR A 407 -11.40 -50.96 -14.31
C THR A 407 -9.93 -50.86 -14.69
N LEU A 408 -9.10 -50.16 -13.90
CA LEU A 408 -7.65 -50.07 -14.12
C LEU A 408 -6.91 -51.38 -13.79
N SER A 409 -7.60 -52.36 -13.18
CA SER A 409 -7.03 -53.67 -12.77
C SER A 409 -5.74 -53.50 -11.96
N ALA A 410 -5.78 -52.66 -10.93
CA ALA A 410 -4.62 -52.41 -10.09
C ALA A 410 -4.25 -53.66 -9.26
N GLY A 411 -2.95 -53.85 -9.00
CA GLY A 411 -2.46 -55.04 -8.27
C GLY A 411 -2.73 -55.03 -6.76
N ASP A 412 -3.06 -53.87 -6.19
CA ASP A 412 -3.32 -53.68 -4.75
C ASP A 412 -4.77 -53.24 -4.53
N ASP A 413 -5.34 -53.63 -3.38
CA ASP A 413 -6.72 -53.30 -3.01
C ASP A 413 -6.91 -51.80 -2.75
N PHE A 414 -7.99 -51.23 -3.29
CA PHE A 414 -8.39 -49.84 -3.09
C PHE A 414 -8.45 -49.44 -1.60
N ALA A 415 -9.00 -50.32 -0.76
CA ALA A 415 -9.17 -50.06 0.67
C ALA A 415 -7.83 -49.95 1.42
N ALA A 416 -6.81 -50.71 1.00
CA ALA A 416 -5.48 -50.64 1.59
C ALA A 416 -4.80 -49.30 1.27
N ILE A 417 -4.93 -48.83 0.02
CA ILE A 417 -4.37 -47.54 -0.42
C ILE A 417 -5.09 -46.37 0.25
N ALA A 418 -6.43 -46.41 0.28
CA ALA A 418 -7.22 -45.34 0.89
C ALA A 418 -6.96 -45.19 2.40
N ARG A 419 -6.74 -46.30 3.12
CA ARG A 419 -6.36 -46.28 4.54
C ARG A 419 -4.91 -45.86 4.79
N GLY A 420 -4.05 -45.94 3.79
CA GLY A 420 -2.62 -45.61 3.90
C GLY A 420 -1.78 -46.79 4.36
N ASP A 421 -2.28 -48.02 4.19
CA ASP A 421 -1.55 -49.25 4.52
C ASP A 421 -0.38 -49.48 3.54
N VAL A 422 -0.42 -48.83 2.36
CA VAL A 422 0.64 -48.83 1.36
C VAL A 422 1.41 -47.51 1.45
N PRO A 423 2.67 -47.50 1.90
CA PRO A 423 3.46 -46.28 1.98
C PRO A 423 3.87 -45.82 0.59
N ILE A 424 3.62 -44.54 0.28
CA ILE A 424 3.98 -43.90 -0.99
C ILE A 424 5.30 -43.17 -0.76
N ILE A 425 6.39 -43.91 -0.89
CA ILE A 425 7.74 -43.40 -0.61
C ILE A 425 8.33 -42.85 -1.90
N HIS A 426 8.87 -41.63 -1.84
CA HIS A 426 9.64 -41.09 -2.95
C HIS A 426 11.04 -41.75 -2.98
N GLU A 427 11.40 -42.36 -4.11
CA GLU A 427 12.63 -43.16 -4.24
C GLU A 427 13.91 -42.35 -3.96
N ALA A 428 13.92 -41.05 -4.24
CA ALA A 428 15.11 -40.21 -4.05
C ALA A 428 15.32 -39.70 -2.61
N THR A 429 14.26 -39.57 -1.80
CA THR A 429 14.35 -38.96 -0.46
C THR A 429 14.05 -39.94 0.67
N GLY A 430 13.41 -41.08 0.38
CA GLY A 430 13.06 -42.08 1.39
C GLY A 430 11.94 -41.65 2.36
N GLU A 431 11.35 -40.47 2.16
CA GLU A 431 10.22 -39.94 2.95
C GLU A 431 8.88 -40.16 2.23
N ASP A 432 7.80 -40.22 3.02
CA ASP A 432 6.42 -40.25 2.50
C ASP A 432 6.10 -38.94 1.76
N VAL A 433 5.65 -39.06 0.51
CA VAL A 433 5.25 -37.94 -0.34
C VAL A 433 4.16 -37.10 0.32
N LEU A 434 3.28 -37.71 1.12
CA LEU A 434 2.19 -37.00 1.81
C LEU A 434 2.71 -36.04 2.88
N VAL A 435 3.72 -36.45 3.67
CA VAL A 435 4.30 -35.59 4.71
C VAL A 435 4.97 -34.38 4.05
N ARG A 436 5.67 -34.61 2.94
CA ARG A 436 6.31 -33.54 2.15
C ARG A 436 5.27 -32.59 1.57
N ALA A 437 4.17 -33.13 1.06
CA ALA A 437 3.10 -32.33 0.50
C ALA A 437 2.31 -31.54 1.56
N GLN A 438 2.17 -32.08 2.78
CA GLN A 438 1.66 -31.33 3.93
C GLN A 438 2.60 -30.18 4.34
N ARG A 439 3.93 -30.40 4.36
CA ARG A 439 4.90 -29.31 4.59
C ARG A 439 4.78 -28.22 3.53
N TYR A 440 4.66 -28.61 2.25
CA TYR A 440 4.42 -27.68 1.15
C TYR A 440 3.12 -26.86 1.35
N ALA A 441 2.01 -27.52 1.69
CA ALA A 441 0.72 -26.87 1.90
C ALA A 441 0.76 -25.90 3.09
N ARG A 442 1.45 -26.26 4.19
CA ARG A 442 1.69 -25.38 5.34
C ARG A 442 2.54 -24.17 4.95
N ARG A 443 3.63 -24.38 4.21
CA ARG A 443 4.52 -23.30 3.74
C ARG A 443 3.79 -22.27 2.87
N LEU A 444 2.83 -22.70 2.05
CA LEU A 444 2.05 -21.79 1.20
C LEU A 444 0.77 -21.24 1.85
N GLY A 445 0.51 -21.59 3.11
CA GLY A 445 -0.64 -21.11 3.88
C GLY A 445 -1.98 -21.53 3.31
N VAL A 446 -2.05 -22.70 2.66
CA VAL A 446 -3.26 -23.23 1.99
C VAL A 446 -4.33 -23.63 3.01
N GLY A 447 -3.94 -24.11 4.20
CA GLY A 447 -4.86 -24.52 5.26
C GLY A 447 -5.40 -23.41 6.17
N LEU A 448 -4.92 -22.17 6.04
CA LEU A 448 -5.17 -21.06 6.98
C LEU A 448 -6.39 -20.19 6.61
N GLN A 449 -7.32 -20.70 5.78
CA GLN A 449 -8.57 -20.01 5.46
C GLN A 449 -9.77 -20.91 5.73
N GLY A 450 -10.63 -20.53 6.68
CA GLY A 450 -11.95 -21.10 6.95
C GLY A 450 -12.97 -20.96 5.80
N ALA A 451 -12.51 -20.73 4.58
CA ALA A 451 -13.28 -20.97 3.36
C ALA A 451 -12.95 -22.37 2.84
N THR A 452 -13.43 -23.37 3.59
CA THR A 452 -13.61 -24.74 3.10
C THR A 452 -14.21 -24.68 1.68
N GLY A 453 -13.42 -25.06 0.67
CA GLY A 453 -13.93 -25.39 -0.67
C GLY A 453 -13.71 -24.41 -1.83
N LYS A 454 -12.66 -23.56 -1.80
CA LYS A 454 -12.22 -22.86 -3.02
C LYS A 454 -10.71 -22.97 -3.13
N GLY A 455 -10.24 -23.87 -3.99
CA GLY A 455 -8.81 -24.17 -4.15
C GLY A 455 -7.94 -22.94 -4.43
N HIS A 456 -6.63 -23.17 -4.49
CA HIS A 456 -5.61 -22.15 -4.64
C HIS A 456 -4.86 -22.31 -5.96
N ALA A 457 -4.42 -21.21 -6.56
CA ALA A 457 -3.64 -21.22 -7.79
C ALA A 457 -2.41 -20.31 -7.65
N PHE A 458 -1.27 -20.76 -8.17
CA PHE A 458 -0.01 -20.04 -8.19
C PHE A 458 0.49 -19.92 -9.63
N VAL A 459 0.68 -18.70 -10.12
CA VAL A 459 1.17 -18.43 -11.48
C VAL A 459 2.55 -17.81 -11.36
N ASN A 460 3.61 -18.58 -11.66
CA ASN A 460 5.00 -18.17 -11.43
C ASN A 460 5.24 -17.54 -10.05
N GLY A 461 4.48 -18.03 -9.05
CA GLY A 461 4.58 -17.57 -7.66
C GLY A 461 3.55 -16.54 -7.22
N ARG A 462 2.78 -15.95 -8.13
CA ARG A 462 1.66 -15.07 -7.79
C ARG A 462 0.45 -15.90 -7.34
N TYR A 463 -0.10 -15.60 -6.17
CA TYR A 463 -1.29 -16.26 -5.63
C TYR A 463 -2.62 -15.72 -6.19
N PHE A 464 -3.51 -16.64 -6.54
CA PHE A 464 -4.92 -16.40 -6.86
C PHE A 464 -5.84 -17.41 -6.15
N PRO A 465 -6.99 -16.96 -5.62
CA PRO A 465 -8.06 -17.88 -5.25
C PRO A 465 -8.68 -18.50 -6.52
N VAL A 466 -9.12 -19.75 -6.45
CA VAL A 466 -9.84 -20.39 -7.56
C VAL A 466 -11.28 -19.89 -7.58
N ASP A 467 -11.51 -18.86 -8.39
CA ASP A 467 -12.81 -18.26 -8.67
C ASP A 467 -13.13 -18.30 -10.17
N ASP A 468 -14.29 -17.78 -10.57
CA ASP A 468 -14.70 -17.77 -11.98
C ASP A 468 -13.85 -16.80 -12.84
N ASN A 469 -13.19 -15.82 -12.19
CA ASN A 469 -12.31 -14.85 -12.85
C ASN A 469 -10.84 -15.29 -12.95
N LEU A 470 -10.48 -16.43 -12.35
CA LEU A 470 -9.11 -16.94 -12.27
C LEU A 470 -8.37 -16.89 -13.61
N PHE A 471 -8.96 -17.40 -14.70
CA PHE A 471 -8.31 -17.42 -16.01
C PHE A 471 -8.07 -16.02 -16.59
N ARG A 472 -8.95 -15.05 -16.28
CA ARG A 472 -8.77 -13.65 -16.68
C ARG A 472 -7.65 -12.99 -15.87
N GLN A 473 -7.60 -13.23 -14.56
CA GLN A 473 -6.54 -12.71 -13.68
C GLN A 473 -5.18 -13.30 -14.06
N MET A 474 -5.11 -14.63 -14.24
CA MET A 474 -3.92 -15.33 -14.72
C MET A 474 -3.46 -14.80 -16.08
N SER A 475 -4.36 -14.62 -17.04
CA SER A 475 -4.01 -14.04 -18.35
C SER A 475 -3.39 -12.63 -18.22
N THR A 476 -3.95 -11.78 -17.35
CA THR A 476 -3.40 -10.43 -17.14
C THR A 476 -1.97 -10.49 -16.57
N GLU A 477 -1.71 -11.42 -15.66
CA GLU A 477 -0.42 -11.50 -14.95
C GLU A 477 0.65 -12.22 -15.76
N VAL A 478 0.29 -13.24 -16.53
CA VAL A 478 1.20 -13.85 -17.49
C VAL A 478 1.62 -12.83 -18.56
N MET A 479 0.73 -11.91 -19.00
CA MET A 479 1.12 -10.86 -19.95
C MET A 479 2.16 -9.93 -19.35
N ALA A 480 1.94 -9.48 -18.12
CA ALA A 480 2.88 -8.62 -17.43
C ALA A 480 4.25 -9.32 -17.29
N GLN A 481 4.26 -10.58 -16.83
CA GLN A 481 5.50 -11.37 -16.68
C GLN A 481 6.22 -11.61 -18.01
N LEU A 482 5.49 -11.92 -19.08
CA LEU A 482 6.10 -12.06 -20.40
C LEU A 482 6.67 -10.73 -20.91
N GLN A 483 6.02 -9.60 -20.63
CA GLN A 483 6.57 -8.28 -20.99
C GLN A 483 7.89 -7.99 -20.26
N ILE A 484 8.01 -8.42 -18.99
CA ILE A 484 9.27 -8.34 -18.23
C ILE A 484 10.36 -9.17 -18.92
N LEU A 485 10.06 -10.44 -19.25
CA LEU A 485 10.99 -11.32 -19.96
C LEU A 485 11.37 -10.75 -21.33
N GLN A 486 10.42 -10.19 -22.07
CA GLN A 486 10.65 -9.56 -23.37
C GLN A 486 11.59 -8.36 -23.27
N GLU A 487 11.40 -7.49 -22.28
CA GLU A 487 12.30 -6.35 -22.04
C GLU A 487 13.72 -6.84 -21.70
N MET A 488 13.86 -7.84 -20.84
CA MET A 488 15.17 -8.41 -20.48
C MET A 488 15.89 -9.11 -21.64
N VAL A 489 15.14 -9.78 -22.53
CA VAL A 489 15.70 -10.37 -23.75
C VAL A 489 16.08 -9.26 -24.74
N TYR A 490 15.31 -8.16 -24.80
CA TYR A 490 15.60 -7.01 -25.65
C TYR A 490 16.86 -6.24 -25.19
N THR A 491 17.02 -6.03 -23.88
CA THR A 491 18.21 -5.38 -23.30
C THR A 491 19.44 -6.28 -23.30
N GLY A 492 19.27 -7.59 -23.51
CA GLY A 492 20.35 -8.58 -23.53
C GLY A 492 20.79 -9.06 -22.13
N GLU A 493 20.00 -8.75 -21.08
CA GLU A 493 20.22 -9.26 -19.71
C GLU A 493 20.05 -10.79 -19.65
N ILE A 494 19.06 -11.30 -20.40
CA ILE A 494 18.80 -12.74 -20.55
C ILE A 494 19.17 -13.17 -21.96
N MET A 495 19.95 -14.25 -22.05
CA MET A 495 20.34 -14.86 -23.32
C MET A 495 19.90 -16.32 -23.38
N ASP A 496 19.96 -16.93 -24.57
CA ASP A 496 19.60 -18.34 -24.79
C ASP A 496 20.44 -19.32 -23.93
N THR A 497 21.60 -18.90 -23.42
CA THR A 497 22.40 -19.68 -22.45
C THR A 497 21.71 -19.85 -21.10
N ASP A 498 20.83 -18.93 -20.73
CA ASP A 498 20.12 -18.90 -19.45
C ASP A 498 18.78 -19.66 -19.52
N ALA A 499 18.49 -20.32 -20.65
CA ALA A 499 17.22 -20.98 -20.91
C ALA A 499 16.81 -22.00 -19.83
N SER A 500 17.77 -22.72 -19.24
CA SER A 500 17.53 -23.68 -18.15
C SER A 500 17.01 -23.02 -16.87
N LEU A 501 17.40 -21.78 -16.61
CA LEU A 501 16.99 -21.01 -15.42
C LEU A 501 15.57 -20.44 -15.56
N MET A 502 15.01 -20.41 -16.76
CA MET A 502 13.71 -19.77 -17.01
C MET A 502 12.55 -20.42 -16.26
N SER A 503 12.65 -21.72 -16.00
CA SER A 503 11.67 -22.47 -15.21
C SER A 503 11.59 -22.01 -13.75
N THR A 504 12.66 -21.42 -13.21
CA THR A 504 12.76 -21.00 -11.80
C THR A 504 13.03 -19.52 -11.63
N PHE A 505 13.19 -18.78 -12.73
CA PHE A 505 13.53 -17.37 -12.76
C PHE A 505 12.73 -16.51 -11.78
N PHE A 506 11.40 -16.57 -11.85
CA PHE A 506 10.53 -15.77 -10.97
C PHE A 506 10.59 -16.20 -9.50
N TYR A 507 10.89 -17.47 -9.21
CA TYR A 507 10.99 -17.99 -7.85
C TYR A 507 12.30 -17.58 -7.15
N ASP A 508 13.37 -17.42 -7.93
CA ASP A 508 14.72 -17.13 -7.44
C ASP A 508 15.04 -15.62 -7.39
N LEU A 509 14.05 -14.77 -7.67
CA LEU A 509 14.20 -13.33 -7.49
C LEU A 509 14.48 -12.99 -6.01
N PRO A 510 15.24 -11.92 -5.73
CA PRO A 510 15.41 -11.45 -4.36
C PRO A 510 14.10 -10.90 -3.76
N SER A 511 13.12 -10.59 -4.61
CA SER A 511 11.81 -10.08 -4.20
C SER A 511 10.83 -11.16 -3.76
N THR A 512 11.07 -12.44 -4.09
CA THR A 512 10.18 -13.57 -3.79
C THR A 512 10.35 -14.08 -2.37
N PHE A 513 9.23 -14.28 -1.69
CA PHE A 513 9.22 -14.90 -0.37
C PHE A 513 9.18 -16.42 -0.49
N SER A 514 9.85 -17.12 0.43
CA SER A 514 9.88 -18.59 0.45
C SER A 514 8.58 -19.23 0.97
N ARG A 515 7.87 -18.51 1.83
CA ARG A 515 6.68 -18.95 2.56
C ARG A 515 5.58 -17.93 2.32
N ARG A 516 4.32 -18.33 2.45
CA ARG A 516 3.15 -17.44 2.39
C ARG A 516 2.25 -17.65 3.61
N ASN A 517 1.97 -16.55 4.31
CA ASN A 517 0.90 -16.50 5.28
C ASN A 517 -0.22 -15.58 4.77
N PRO A 518 -1.48 -16.03 4.66
CA PRO A 518 -2.58 -15.22 4.14
C PRO A 518 -2.86 -13.96 4.98
N TYR A 519 -2.58 -13.98 6.29
CA TYR A 519 -2.77 -12.80 7.15
C TYR A 519 -1.78 -11.66 6.83
N ILE A 520 -0.65 -11.98 6.20
CA ILE A 520 0.38 -11.01 5.80
C ILE A 520 0.10 -10.49 4.37
N PHE A 521 -0.30 -11.37 3.45
CA PHE A 521 -0.61 -11.00 2.07
C PHE A 521 -2.11 -10.73 1.89
N VAL A 522 -2.58 -9.59 2.40
CA VAL A 522 -3.95 -9.12 2.21
C VAL A 522 -4.02 -8.28 0.93
N LYS A 523 -4.94 -8.60 0.01
CA LYS A 523 -5.24 -7.73 -1.13
C LYS A 523 -6.31 -6.72 -0.69
N SER A 524 -6.02 -5.43 -0.82
CA SER A 524 -7.05 -4.38 -0.69
C SER A 524 -7.96 -4.44 -1.91
N ALA A 525 -8.97 -5.31 -1.91
CA ALA A 525 -9.98 -5.30 -2.95
C ALA A 525 -10.96 -4.13 -2.70
N PRO A 526 -11.12 -3.17 -3.63
CA PRO A 526 -12.19 -2.19 -3.54
C PRO A 526 -13.51 -2.91 -3.81
N GLY A 527 -14.26 -3.20 -2.75
CA GLY A 527 -15.52 -3.96 -2.81
C GLY A 527 -15.38 -5.29 -2.09
N GLY A 528 -15.76 -5.28 -0.80
CA GLY A 528 -15.67 -6.44 0.09
C GLY A 528 -16.32 -7.69 -0.51
N GLY A 529 -15.49 -8.66 -0.85
CA GLY A 529 -15.89 -10.02 -1.15
C GLY A 529 -15.07 -10.96 -0.27
N HIS A 530 -15.69 -11.48 0.79
CA HIS A 530 -15.15 -12.29 1.91
C HIS A 530 -14.90 -11.52 3.22
N LEU A 531 -15.23 -12.14 4.36
CA LEU A 531 -15.17 -11.58 5.72
C LEU A 531 -13.79 -11.05 6.14
N LEU A 532 -12.70 -11.47 5.48
CA LEU A 532 -11.33 -11.01 5.73
C LEU A 532 -10.81 -10.07 4.60
N ASP A 533 -11.21 -10.28 3.34
CA ASP A 533 -10.99 -9.31 2.25
C ASP A 533 -11.82 -8.03 2.45
N ALA A 534 -12.91 -8.11 3.23
CA ALA A 534 -13.68 -6.96 3.71
C ALA A 534 -12.96 -6.18 4.83
N MET A 535 -11.99 -6.80 5.53
CA MET A 535 -11.20 -6.08 6.54
C MET A 535 -10.05 -5.28 5.93
N GLY A 536 -9.55 -5.68 4.76
CA GLY A 536 -8.48 -5.00 4.04
C GLY A 536 -7.19 -4.84 4.87
N LEU A 537 -6.19 -4.18 4.31
CA LEU A 537 -5.08 -3.69 5.11
C LEU A 537 -5.63 -2.64 6.10
N ARG A 538 -5.43 -2.81 7.41
CA ARG A 538 -5.81 -1.82 8.43
C ARG A 538 -4.58 -1.25 9.12
N MET A 539 -4.47 0.07 9.08
CA MET A 539 -3.43 0.83 9.73
C MET A 539 -4.06 1.71 10.80
N PHE A 540 -3.45 1.70 11.97
CA PHE A 540 -3.85 2.53 13.09
C PHE A 540 -2.76 3.54 13.36
N ASN A 541 -3.18 4.77 13.69
CA ASN A 541 -2.33 5.81 14.23
C ASN A 541 -2.03 5.49 15.71
N LEU A 542 -0.84 4.97 16.00
CA LEU A 542 -0.45 4.46 17.31
C LEU A 542 -0.53 5.53 18.42
N PRO A 543 0.01 6.76 18.26
CA PRO A 543 -0.15 7.82 19.25
C PRO A 543 -1.61 8.14 19.60
N GLU A 544 -2.49 8.19 18.58
CA GLU A 544 -3.91 8.45 18.78
C GLU A 544 -4.61 7.27 19.46
N LEU A 545 -4.29 6.05 19.05
CA LEU A 545 -4.84 4.82 19.61
C LEU A 545 -4.47 4.65 21.09
N PHE A 546 -3.19 4.83 21.43
CA PHE A 546 -2.72 4.72 22.80
C PHE A 546 -3.24 5.85 23.69
N SER A 547 -3.30 7.09 23.19
CA SER A 547 -3.88 8.20 23.97
C SER A 547 -5.38 8.03 24.24
N LYS A 548 -6.16 7.52 23.27
CA LYS A 548 -7.59 7.19 23.48
C LYS A 548 -7.78 6.05 24.48
N ALA A 549 -6.95 5.01 24.39
CA ALA A 549 -7.04 3.87 25.31
C ALA A 549 -6.46 4.17 26.71
N GLY A 550 -5.65 5.23 26.84
CA GLY A 550 -4.90 5.53 28.06
C GLY A 550 -3.73 4.56 28.30
N PHE A 551 -3.16 4.01 27.22
CA PHE A 551 -1.99 3.14 27.26
C PHE A 551 -0.74 4.01 27.24
N GLU A 552 0.08 3.90 28.29
CA GLU A 552 1.36 4.60 28.39
C GLU A 552 2.49 3.62 28.10
N GLU A 553 3.19 3.84 26.98
CA GLU A 553 4.43 3.16 26.64
C GLU A 553 5.56 3.76 27.49
N LYS A 554 6.32 2.91 28.19
CA LYS A 554 7.48 3.33 28.99
C LYS A 554 8.75 2.81 28.37
N ASP A 555 9.83 3.57 28.55
CA ASP A 555 11.18 3.09 28.22
C ASP A 555 11.44 1.74 28.91
N GLY A 556 11.87 0.74 28.13
CA GLY A 556 12.11 -0.63 28.62
C GLY A 556 10.92 -1.59 28.56
N SER A 557 9.78 -1.20 27.94
CA SER A 557 8.62 -2.09 27.74
C SER A 557 8.78 -3.10 26.59
N PHE A 558 9.97 -3.25 26.01
CA PHE A 558 10.22 -4.11 24.85
C PHE A 558 11.31 -5.12 25.13
N ILE A 559 11.16 -6.31 24.57
CA ILE A 559 12.22 -7.30 24.47
C ILE A 559 13.11 -6.92 23.30
N LEU A 560 14.42 -7.01 23.55
CA LEU A 560 15.46 -6.67 22.58
C LEU A 560 16.19 -7.93 22.13
N PRO A 561 16.60 -7.98 20.85
CA PRO A 561 17.55 -8.98 20.39
C PRO A 561 18.93 -8.70 20.99
N SER A 562 19.77 -9.72 21.06
CA SER A 562 20.97 -9.69 21.91
C SER A 562 22.13 -8.82 21.41
N ASP A 563 22.08 -8.27 20.18
CA ASP A 563 23.10 -7.38 19.61
C ASP A 563 22.55 -6.62 18.38
N SER A 564 21.97 -5.43 18.53
CA SER A 564 21.36 -4.70 17.40
C SER A 564 21.72 -3.22 17.33
N ASP A 565 22.24 -2.80 16.18
CA ASP A 565 22.55 -1.39 15.89
C ASP A 565 21.31 -0.59 15.41
N ALA A 566 20.29 -1.27 14.87
CA ALA A 566 19.05 -0.65 14.40
C ALA A 566 17.83 -1.56 14.60
N LEU A 567 16.76 -1.01 15.18
CA LEU A 567 15.50 -1.70 15.47
C LEU A 567 14.32 -1.04 14.73
N PRO A 568 14.24 -1.15 13.39
CA PRO A 568 13.19 -0.50 12.61
C PRO A 568 11.78 -1.08 12.86
N ILE A 569 11.67 -2.34 13.29
CA ILE A 569 10.37 -3.01 13.46
C ILE A 569 9.99 -3.09 14.94
N THR A 570 8.79 -2.60 15.26
CA THR A 570 8.14 -2.73 16.57
C THR A 570 6.88 -3.57 16.43
N MET A 571 6.84 -4.71 17.11
CA MET A 571 5.66 -5.59 17.13
C MET A 571 5.01 -5.61 18.51
N TYR A 572 3.68 -5.42 18.53
CA TYR A 572 2.85 -5.61 19.72
C TYR A 572 2.06 -6.91 19.51
N VAL A 573 2.38 -7.94 20.29
CA VAL A 573 1.64 -9.19 20.30
C VAL A 573 0.48 -9.05 21.27
N ILE A 574 -0.74 -9.11 20.74
CA ILE A 574 -1.98 -8.92 21.50
C ILE A 574 -2.72 -10.25 21.52
N ALA A 575 -2.81 -10.86 22.70
CA ALA A 575 -3.50 -12.12 22.88
C ALA A 575 -3.94 -12.31 24.32
N ASP A 576 -4.84 -13.29 24.51
CA ASP A 576 -5.11 -13.83 25.84
C ASP A 576 -4.00 -14.81 26.23
N PHE A 577 -3.00 -14.34 26.97
CA PHE A 577 -1.89 -15.17 27.45
C PHE A 577 -2.28 -16.24 28.47
N ASP A 578 -3.50 -16.21 29.01
CA ASP A 578 -4.01 -17.28 29.87
C ASP A 578 -4.60 -18.42 29.01
N SER A 579 -4.88 -18.17 27.72
CA SER A 579 -5.26 -19.20 26.75
C SER A 579 -4.04 -19.96 26.18
N PRO A 580 -4.16 -21.27 25.85
CA PRO A 580 -3.05 -22.04 25.28
C PRO A 580 -2.59 -21.47 23.93
N GLU A 581 -3.53 -21.03 23.09
CA GLU A 581 -3.28 -20.47 21.76
C GLU A 581 -2.57 -19.10 21.82
N GLY A 582 -2.87 -18.29 22.84
CA GLY A 582 -2.21 -16.99 23.05
C GLY A 582 -0.80 -17.14 23.64
N LEU A 583 -0.61 -18.13 24.52
CA LEU A 583 0.70 -18.49 25.05
C LEU A 583 1.62 -19.05 23.97
N GLU A 584 1.10 -19.89 23.08
CA GLU A 584 1.85 -20.42 21.93
C GLU A 584 2.32 -19.29 21.01
N LEU A 585 1.44 -18.33 20.69
CA LEU A 585 1.81 -17.14 19.91
C LEU A 585 2.93 -16.33 20.60
N ALA A 586 2.88 -16.19 21.92
CA ALA A 586 3.94 -15.51 22.66
C ALA A 586 5.27 -16.28 22.63
N LYS A 587 5.23 -17.62 22.70
CA LYS A 587 6.42 -18.47 22.58
C LYS A 587 7.04 -18.39 21.19
N GLU A 588 6.24 -18.44 20.13
CA GLU A 588 6.73 -18.29 18.75
C GLU A 588 7.32 -16.90 18.51
N ALA A 589 6.70 -15.85 19.04
CA ALA A 589 7.24 -14.49 18.98
C ALA A 589 8.61 -14.39 19.68
N LEU A 590 8.78 -15.02 20.85
CA LEU A 590 10.06 -15.03 21.56
C LEU A 590 11.13 -15.86 20.83
N ARG A 591 10.76 -17.00 20.24
CA ARG A 591 11.68 -17.80 19.38
C ARG A 591 12.15 -16.98 18.19
N PHE A 592 11.25 -16.21 17.58
CA PHE A 592 11.63 -15.28 16.52
C PHE A 592 12.64 -14.24 17.02
N VAL A 593 12.38 -13.59 18.16
CA VAL A 593 13.28 -12.55 18.71
C VAL A 593 14.66 -13.10 19.12
N THR A 594 14.78 -14.38 19.47
CA THR A 594 16.10 -14.98 19.72
C THR A 594 17.00 -15.00 18.48
N ASN A 595 16.41 -15.10 17.29
CA ASN A 595 17.14 -15.20 16.03
C ASN A 595 17.16 -13.87 15.24
N SER A 596 16.19 -12.98 15.47
CA SER A 596 16.10 -11.70 14.76
C SER A 596 17.04 -10.66 15.38
N VAL A 597 17.42 -9.66 14.57
CA VAL A 597 18.33 -8.57 14.98
C VAL A 597 17.67 -7.20 14.82
N ARG A 598 16.52 -7.11 14.13
CA ARG A 598 15.93 -5.84 13.68
C ARG A 598 14.56 -5.55 14.29
N THR A 599 14.04 -6.47 15.09
CA THR A 599 12.70 -6.37 15.68
C THR A 599 12.75 -6.30 17.20
N ARG A 600 11.98 -5.36 17.76
CA ARG A 600 11.64 -5.34 19.19
C ARG A 600 10.18 -5.76 19.39
N VAL A 601 9.91 -6.54 20.42
CA VAL A 601 8.58 -7.11 20.68
C VAL A 601 8.07 -6.68 22.06
N THR A 602 6.79 -6.34 22.14
CA THR A 602 6.10 -6.16 23.41
C THR A 602 4.78 -6.94 23.42
N PHE A 603 4.23 -7.12 24.62
CA PHE A 603 3.07 -7.95 24.88
C PHE A 603 1.94 -7.12 25.47
N ILE A 604 0.74 -7.23 24.89
CA ILE A 604 -0.48 -6.63 25.43
C ILE A 604 -1.46 -7.75 25.72
N HIS A 605 -1.78 -7.95 27.01
CA HIS A 605 -2.72 -8.98 27.42
C HIS A 605 -4.16 -8.51 27.15
N GLY A 606 -4.85 -9.19 26.23
CA GLY A 606 -6.24 -8.93 25.86
C GLY A 606 -7.18 -10.02 26.39
N PRO A 607 -7.62 -9.94 27.65
CA PRO A 607 -8.38 -11.03 28.28
C PRO A 607 -9.73 -11.29 27.58
N GLY A 608 -10.08 -12.56 27.38
CA GLY A 608 -11.45 -12.95 27.00
C GLY A 608 -12.45 -12.71 28.12
N GLU A 609 -12.09 -13.11 29.34
CA GLU A 609 -12.78 -12.82 30.58
C GLU A 609 -11.90 -11.98 31.50
N MET A 610 -12.47 -11.04 32.26
CA MET A 610 -11.71 -10.12 33.12
C MET A 610 -11.19 -10.81 34.39
N THR A 611 -10.38 -11.85 34.19
CA THR A 611 -9.74 -12.68 35.20
C THR A 611 -8.24 -12.36 35.25
N THR A 612 -7.60 -12.71 36.35
CA THR A 612 -6.16 -12.47 36.57
C THR A 612 -5.42 -13.80 36.66
N GLY A 613 -4.85 -14.27 35.56
CA GLY A 613 -3.95 -15.42 35.55
C GLY A 613 -2.53 -15.08 36.03
N VAL A 614 -1.76 -16.10 36.39
CA VAL A 614 -0.37 -15.91 36.88
C VAL A 614 0.53 -15.40 35.75
N VAL A 615 0.37 -15.94 34.54
CA VAL A 615 1.16 -15.56 33.35
C VAL A 615 0.77 -14.17 32.84
N SER A 616 -0.53 -13.89 32.70
CA SER A 616 -1.01 -12.58 32.27
C SER A 616 -0.61 -11.46 33.22
N THR A 617 -0.71 -11.69 34.54
CA THR A 617 -0.25 -10.72 35.56
C THR A 617 1.25 -10.50 35.48
N PHE A 618 2.05 -11.57 35.32
CA PHE A 618 3.51 -11.48 35.21
C PHE A 618 3.93 -10.65 33.99
N ILE A 619 3.46 -11.01 32.79
CA ILE A 619 3.79 -10.29 31.55
C ILE A 619 3.34 -8.82 31.63
N SER A 620 2.12 -8.58 32.08
CA SER A 620 1.60 -7.21 32.22
C SER A 620 2.40 -6.38 33.23
N THR A 621 2.85 -7.00 34.33
CA THR A 621 3.70 -6.31 35.31
C THR A 621 5.07 -5.96 34.76
N LEU A 622 5.68 -6.83 33.96
CA LEU A 622 6.98 -6.57 33.32
C LEU A 622 6.90 -5.43 32.29
N VAL A 623 5.86 -5.44 31.46
CA VAL A 623 5.63 -4.40 30.43
C VAL A 623 5.43 -3.02 31.10
N HIS A 624 4.53 -2.91 32.07
CA HIS A 624 4.24 -1.61 32.71
C HIS A 624 5.29 -1.15 33.73
N SER A 625 6.17 -2.05 34.19
CA SER A 625 7.32 -1.71 35.02
C SER A 625 8.54 -1.28 34.20
N GLY A 626 8.56 -1.51 32.89
CA GLY A 626 9.67 -1.17 32.00
C GLY A 626 10.89 -2.07 32.18
N ARG A 627 10.72 -3.27 32.73
CA ARG A 627 11.82 -4.24 32.96
C ARG A 627 11.90 -5.32 31.89
N LEU A 628 11.06 -5.23 30.87
CA LEU A 628 11.00 -6.25 29.83
C LEU A 628 12.29 -6.28 28.99
N SER A 629 12.96 -5.14 28.84
CA SER A 629 14.26 -5.04 28.15
C SER A 629 15.44 -5.65 28.91
N GLU A 630 15.31 -5.83 30.23
CA GLU A 630 16.37 -6.44 31.07
C GLU A 630 16.36 -7.98 30.96
N VAL A 631 15.28 -8.56 30.44
CA VAL A 631 15.10 -10.01 30.36
C VAL A 631 15.55 -10.53 28.99
N PRO A 632 16.55 -11.44 28.92
CA PRO A 632 16.93 -12.04 27.66
C PRO A 632 15.81 -12.97 27.14
N PRO A 633 15.55 -13.01 25.81
CA PRO A 633 14.43 -13.75 25.26
C PRO A 633 14.47 -15.25 25.55
N SER A 634 15.67 -15.86 25.59
CA SER A 634 15.86 -17.28 25.93
C SER A 634 15.41 -17.62 27.34
N ARG A 635 15.74 -16.79 28.33
CA ARG A 635 15.32 -16.98 29.72
C ARG A 635 13.80 -16.81 29.85
N MET A 636 13.20 -15.90 29.09
CA MET A 636 11.74 -15.76 29.07
C MET A 636 11.05 -16.98 28.44
N LEU A 637 11.63 -17.58 27.41
CA LEU A 637 11.14 -18.81 26.80
C LEU A 637 11.15 -20.00 27.76
N GLU A 638 12.25 -20.20 28.48
CA GLU A 638 12.39 -21.28 29.48
C GLU A 638 11.30 -21.15 30.56
N VAL A 639 11.13 -19.95 31.10
CA VAL A 639 10.13 -19.65 32.14
C VAL A 639 8.69 -19.89 31.66
N LEU A 640 8.38 -19.57 30.39
CA LEU A 640 7.05 -19.81 29.81
C LEU A 640 6.85 -21.27 29.33
N ALA A 641 7.94 -22.02 29.12
CA ALA A 641 7.89 -23.41 28.68
C ALA A 641 7.47 -24.35 29.82
N ASP A 642 8.05 -24.19 31.01
CA ASP A 642 7.97 -25.18 32.08
C ASP A 642 6.66 -25.14 32.90
N ARG A 643 5.81 -24.11 32.73
CA ARG A 643 4.47 -23.98 33.38
C ARG A 643 4.45 -24.18 34.91
N LEU A 644 5.61 -24.18 35.58
CA LEU A 644 5.69 -24.30 37.03
C LEU A 644 5.41 -22.92 37.62
N ASP A 645 4.18 -22.70 38.09
CA ASP A 645 3.74 -21.46 38.75
C ASP A 645 4.69 -21.04 39.89
N GLU A 646 5.37 -22.01 40.54
CA GLU A 646 6.40 -21.76 41.56
C GLU A 646 7.69 -21.14 41.00
N GLN A 647 8.17 -21.59 39.83
CA GLN A 647 9.35 -21.00 39.17
C GLN A 647 9.02 -19.62 38.59
N LEU A 648 7.80 -19.46 38.06
CA LEU A 648 7.31 -18.17 37.58
C LEU A 648 7.18 -17.17 38.74
N GLY A 649 6.72 -17.63 39.91
CA GLY A 649 6.68 -16.86 41.15
C GLY A 649 8.07 -16.46 41.65
N ALA A 650 9.01 -17.42 41.71
CA ALA A 650 10.38 -17.15 42.13
C ALA A 650 11.13 -16.21 41.18
N PHE A 651 10.95 -16.38 39.87
CA PHE A 651 11.54 -15.50 38.85
C PHE A 651 10.91 -14.11 38.87
N LYS A 652 9.59 -14.03 39.10
CA LYS A 652 8.88 -12.76 39.35
C LYS A 652 9.44 -12.08 40.60
N ASP A 653 9.67 -12.80 41.68
CA ASP A 653 10.21 -12.23 42.92
C ASP A 653 11.68 -11.80 42.78
N GLU A 654 12.49 -12.53 42.01
CA GLU A 654 13.87 -12.18 41.65
C GLU A 654 13.92 -10.87 40.83
N LEU A 655 13.10 -10.78 39.78
CA LEU A 655 13.10 -9.63 38.86
C LEU A 655 12.32 -8.43 39.38
N MET A 656 11.39 -8.62 40.31
CA MET A 656 10.50 -7.57 40.85
C MET A 656 10.82 -7.15 42.28
N ALA A 657 11.98 -7.56 42.83
CA ALA A 657 12.44 -7.19 44.17
C ALA A 657 12.24 -5.67 44.44
N GLY A 658 11.14 -5.33 45.12
CA GLY A 658 10.79 -3.96 45.54
C GLY A 658 9.62 -3.24 44.81
N LYS A 659 8.97 -3.78 43.78
CA LYS A 659 7.79 -3.14 43.13
C LYS A 659 6.68 -4.13 42.77
N GLN A 660 5.93 -4.63 43.74
CA GLN A 660 4.67 -5.31 43.46
C GLN A 660 3.61 -4.28 43.02
N LEU A 661 2.96 -4.49 41.87
CA LEU A 661 1.77 -3.73 41.52
C LEU A 661 0.61 -4.16 42.43
N THR A 662 -0.09 -3.19 43.01
CA THR A 662 -1.33 -3.47 43.74
C THR A 662 -2.39 -4.02 42.79
N ASN A 663 -3.27 -4.90 43.28
CA ASN A 663 -4.36 -5.49 42.49
C ASN A 663 -5.23 -4.43 41.79
N ALA A 664 -5.44 -3.27 42.43
CA ALA A 664 -6.17 -2.14 41.85
C ALA A 664 -5.47 -1.53 40.61
N LYS A 665 -4.13 -1.42 40.63
CA LYS A 665 -3.36 -0.94 39.47
C LYS A 665 -3.37 -1.96 38.34
N LEU A 666 -3.31 -3.25 38.69
CA LEU A 666 -3.34 -4.34 37.72
C LEU A 666 -4.71 -4.42 37.03
N PHE A 667 -5.80 -4.26 37.77
CA PHE A 667 -7.14 -4.18 37.18
C PHE A 667 -7.30 -2.99 36.23
N ARG A 668 -6.73 -1.82 36.58
CA ARG A 668 -6.70 -0.65 35.68
C ARG A 668 -5.92 -0.93 34.40
N ILE A 669 -4.78 -1.60 34.50
CA ILE A 669 -3.99 -2.05 33.34
C ILE A 669 -4.80 -2.98 32.43
N LEU A 670 -5.51 -3.95 33.00
CA LEU A 670 -6.36 -4.86 32.23
C LEU A 670 -7.50 -4.12 31.52
N GLN A 671 -8.11 -3.13 32.19
CA GLN A 671 -9.09 -2.25 31.56
C GLN A 671 -8.50 -1.47 30.38
N THR A 672 -7.33 -0.87 30.55
CA THR A 672 -6.61 -0.17 29.47
C THR A 672 -6.30 -1.10 28.30
N ASN A 673 -5.75 -2.29 28.54
CA ASN A 673 -5.42 -3.25 27.48
C ASN A 673 -6.68 -3.73 26.74
N ARG A 674 -7.80 -3.89 27.46
CA ARG A 674 -9.09 -4.21 26.85
C ARG A 674 -9.63 -3.06 25.99
N LEU A 675 -9.40 -1.80 26.38
CA LEU A 675 -9.73 -0.65 25.56
C LEU A 675 -8.87 -0.61 24.29
N VAL A 676 -7.57 -0.91 24.38
CA VAL A 676 -6.69 -1.06 23.20
C VAL A 676 -7.26 -2.10 22.23
N ALA A 677 -7.59 -3.30 22.71
CA ALA A 677 -8.17 -4.34 21.87
C ALA A 677 -9.51 -3.93 21.23
N ARG A 678 -10.33 -3.16 21.97
CA ARG A 678 -11.60 -2.63 21.46
C ARG A 678 -11.40 -1.58 20.35
N GLU A 679 -10.44 -0.67 20.49
CA GLU A 679 -10.12 0.33 19.47
C GLU A 679 -9.58 -0.31 18.19
N LEU A 680 -8.88 -1.44 18.30
CA LEU A 680 -8.44 -2.25 17.16
C LEU A 680 -9.59 -3.03 16.48
N GLY A 681 -10.80 -3.00 17.05
CA GLY A 681 -11.97 -3.71 16.54
C GLY A 681 -11.97 -5.21 16.86
N LEU A 682 -11.18 -5.66 17.84
CA LEU A 682 -11.07 -7.06 18.23
C LEU A 682 -12.20 -7.45 19.21
N LYS A 683 -12.66 -8.69 19.12
CA LYS A 683 -13.51 -9.29 20.16
C LYS A 683 -12.63 -9.70 21.36
N PRO A 684 -13.20 -9.76 22.58
CA PRO A 684 -12.46 -10.23 23.76
C PRO A 684 -11.83 -11.60 23.51
N GLY A 685 -10.55 -11.76 23.88
CA GLY A 685 -9.81 -13.01 23.72
C GLY A 685 -9.27 -13.30 22.31
N GLN A 686 -9.58 -12.45 21.31
CA GLN A 686 -9.00 -12.63 19.97
C GLN A 686 -7.51 -12.26 19.94
N ARG A 687 -6.76 -13.00 19.11
CA ARG A 687 -5.32 -12.87 18.95
C ARG A 687 -5.00 -12.03 17.71
N CYS A 688 -4.05 -11.11 17.82
CA CYS A 688 -3.52 -10.37 16.67
C CYS A 688 -2.07 -9.91 16.92
N ILE A 689 -1.42 -9.46 15.85
CA ILE A 689 -0.12 -8.79 15.92
C ILE A 689 -0.29 -7.40 15.32
N LEU A 690 0.21 -6.38 16.01
CA LEU A 690 0.27 -5.01 15.53
C LEU A 690 1.72 -4.66 15.22
N VAL A 691 2.05 -4.40 13.95
CA VAL A 691 3.43 -4.07 13.52
C VAL A 691 3.50 -2.65 13.00
N ASN A 692 4.19 -1.77 13.70
CA ASN A 692 4.36 -0.36 13.28
C ASN A 692 3.03 0.31 12.86
N GLY A 693 1.92 -0.03 13.53
CA GLY A 693 0.56 0.44 13.24
C GLY A 693 -0.31 -0.48 12.37
N ARG A 694 0.26 -1.46 11.67
CA ARG A 694 -0.50 -2.44 10.88
C ARG A 694 -1.08 -3.54 11.74
N LEU A 695 -2.37 -3.80 11.61
CA LEU A 695 -3.02 -4.96 12.19
C LEU A 695 -2.85 -6.21 11.30
N VAL A 696 -2.32 -7.29 11.88
CA VAL A 696 -2.23 -8.63 11.31
C VAL A 696 -3.11 -9.55 12.16
N GLY A 697 -4.16 -10.10 11.54
CA GLY A 697 -5.24 -10.81 12.24
C GLY A 697 -6.57 -10.03 12.16
N PRO A 698 -7.57 -10.36 12.98
CA PRO A 698 -7.58 -11.37 14.05
C PRO A 698 -7.37 -12.79 13.52
N PHE A 699 -6.58 -13.57 14.27
CA PHE A 699 -6.36 -14.98 13.98
C PHE A 699 -7.60 -15.80 14.40
N GLU A 700 -7.99 -16.75 13.55
CA GLU A 700 -9.04 -17.71 13.88
C GLU A 700 -8.56 -18.72 14.94
N SER A 701 -9.50 -19.39 15.61
CA SER A 701 -9.16 -20.44 16.58
C SER A 701 -8.56 -21.65 15.84
N GLY A 702 -7.40 -22.11 16.27
CA GLY A 702 -6.64 -23.18 15.60
C GLY A 702 -5.84 -22.74 14.37
N SER A 703 -5.72 -21.44 14.06
CA SER A 703 -4.72 -20.97 13.10
C SER A 703 -3.37 -20.74 13.78
N ASP A 704 -2.33 -21.35 13.21
CA ASP A 704 -0.96 -21.27 13.73
C ASP A 704 -0.22 -20.09 13.08
N PHE A 705 0.63 -19.42 13.86
CA PHE A 705 1.51 -18.36 13.39
C PHE A 705 2.91 -18.61 13.96
N ASP A 706 3.79 -19.17 13.13
CA ASP A 706 5.08 -19.71 13.55
C ASP A 706 6.17 -18.63 13.60
N ALA A 707 7.31 -18.93 14.23
CA ALA A 707 8.49 -18.05 14.22
C ALA A 707 8.95 -17.66 12.79
N GLU A 708 8.82 -18.56 11.81
CA GLU A 708 9.12 -18.28 10.40
C GLU A 708 8.15 -17.26 9.77
N ASP A 709 6.89 -17.22 10.24
CA ASP A 709 5.91 -16.24 9.76
C ASP A 709 6.21 -14.83 10.30
N PHE A 710 6.80 -14.72 11.49
CA PHE A 710 7.32 -13.45 12.01
C PHE A 710 8.51 -12.94 11.17
N GLU A 711 9.42 -13.81 10.74
CA GLU A 711 10.53 -13.45 9.86
C GLU A 711 10.04 -12.96 8.49
N MET A 712 9.05 -13.64 7.92
CA MET A 712 8.38 -13.17 6.71
C MET A 712 7.74 -11.79 6.91
N LEU A 713 7.03 -11.59 8.04
CA LEU A 713 6.39 -10.33 8.35
C LEU A 713 7.42 -9.20 8.47
N GLU A 714 8.54 -9.43 9.16
CA GLU A 714 9.66 -8.48 9.25
C GLU A 714 10.18 -8.10 7.86
N GLY A 715 10.50 -9.08 7.02
CA GLY A 715 11.02 -8.86 5.67
C GLY A 715 10.02 -8.12 4.77
N PHE A 716 8.74 -8.48 4.84
CA PHE A 716 7.67 -7.82 4.11
C PHE A 716 7.52 -6.35 4.52
N GLU A 717 7.51 -6.08 5.82
CA GLU A 717 7.31 -4.73 6.38
C GLU A 717 8.47 -3.78 6.06
N ILE A 718 9.71 -4.26 6.18
CA ILE A 718 10.90 -3.49 5.82
C ILE A 718 10.87 -3.12 4.34
N LYS A 719 10.60 -4.09 3.47
CA LYS A 719 10.60 -3.90 2.01
C LYS A 719 9.50 -2.95 1.55
N GLN A 720 8.28 -3.12 2.06
CA GLN A 720 7.11 -2.36 1.62
C GLN A 720 7.06 -0.94 2.16
N ARG A 721 7.45 -0.76 3.44
CA ARG A 721 7.08 0.45 4.17
C ARG A 721 8.19 1.01 5.01
N VAL A 722 8.70 0.23 5.95
CA VAL A 722 9.57 0.76 7.00
C VAL A 722 10.90 1.22 6.42
N GLY A 723 11.44 0.53 5.40
CA GLY A 723 12.64 0.98 4.71
C GLY A 723 12.50 2.37 4.08
N ARG A 724 11.33 2.69 3.51
CA ARG A 724 11.07 3.99 2.88
C ARG A 724 10.99 5.11 3.92
N VAL A 725 10.40 4.79 5.08
CA VAL A 725 10.31 5.72 6.21
C VAL A 725 11.68 5.94 6.86
N MET A 726 12.49 4.90 6.98
CA MET A 726 13.87 5.02 7.45
C MET A 726 14.68 5.95 6.55
N GLU A 727 14.65 5.75 5.24
CA GLU A 727 15.35 6.61 4.28
C GLU A 727 14.86 8.07 4.35
N ALA A 728 13.54 8.27 4.48
CA ALA A 728 12.96 9.59 4.63
C ALA A 728 13.38 10.29 5.94
N ILE A 729 13.41 9.56 7.05
CA ILE A 729 13.84 10.08 8.36
C ILE A 729 15.32 10.46 8.30
N ASP A 730 16.16 9.59 7.75
CA ASP A 730 17.60 9.83 7.66
C ASP A 730 17.88 11.08 6.80
N ALA A 731 17.22 11.20 5.63
CA ALA A 731 17.36 12.37 4.77
C ALA A 731 16.87 13.69 5.40
N VAL A 732 15.85 13.65 6.27
CA VAL A 732 15.32 14.85 6.96
C VAL A 732 16.14 15.23 8.19
N LEU A 733 16.78 14.24 8.84
CA LEU A 733 17.58 14.43 10.04
C LEU A 733 19.08 14.63 9.78
N ASP A 734 19.55 14.52 8.53
CA ASP A 734 20.94 14.70 8.11
C ASP A 734 21.45 16.12 8.45
N GLY A 735 21.93 16.28 9.68
CA GLY A 735 22.36 17.56 10.26
C GLY A 735 22.86 17.53 11.71
N GLY A 736 23.10 16.37 12.35
CA GLY A 736 23.95 16.29 13.55
C GLY A 736 23.43 15.54 14.78
N ASP A 737 22.19 15.05 14.82
CA ASP A 737 21.67 14.33 15.99
C ASP A 737 21.64 12.82 15.74
N ALA A 738 22.70 12.12 16.15
CA ALA A 738 22.67 10.67 16.28
C ALA A 738 21.63 10.30 17.36
N LEU A 739 20.41 10.00 16.93
CA LEU A 739 19.36 9.52 17.83
C LEU A 739 19.78 8.17 18.42
N ASP A 740 19.57 8.03 19.73
CA ASP A 740 19.69 6.73 20.40
C ASP A 740 18.83 5.67 19.70
N VAL A 741 19.27 4.42 19.69
CA VAL A 741 18.64 3.29 18.98
C VAL A 741 17.16 3.18 19.37
N PHE A 742 16.84 3.37 20.65
CA PHE A 742 15.47 3.33 21.17
C PHE A 742 14.61 4.48 20.65
N ARG A 743 15.14 5.71 20.67
CA ARG A 743 14.44 6.90 20.18
C ARG A 743 14.20 6.81 18.69
N ARG A 744 15.20 6.33 17.93
CA ARG A 744 15.07 6.08 16.50
C ARG A 744 14.01 5.02 16.22
N ALA A 745 14.04 3.88 16.91
CA ALA A 745 13.04 2.82 16.77
C ALA A 745 11.61 3.32 17.08
N HIS A 746 11.46 4.10 18.15
CA HIS A 746 10.18 4.71 18.51
C HIS A 746 9.71 5.70 17.45
N LEU A 747 10.58 6.60 16.97
CA LEU A 747 10.24 7.57 15.94
C LEU A 747 9.83 6.88 14.64
N VAL A 748 10.58 5.86 14.21
CA VAL A 748 10.29 5.07 13.00
C VAL A 748 8.95 4.39 13.10
N SER A 749 8.68 3.68 14.21
CA SER A 749 7.41 2.98 14.43
C SER A 749 6.20 3.93 14.42
N MET A 750 6.31 5.06 15.11
CA MET A 750 5.20 6.03 15.19
C MET A 750 5.03 6.79 13.89
N ALA A 751 6.11 7.25 13.27
CA ALA A 751 6.04 7.96 11.98
C ALA A 751 5.48 7.05 10.88
N SER A 752 5.92 5.79 10.80
CA SER A 752 5.37 4.84 9.82
C SER A 752 3.88 4.60 10.05
N SER A 753 3.47 4.46 11.32
CA SER A 753 2.06 4.31 11.68
C SER A 753 1.22 5.51 11.24
N ILE A 754 1.68 6.74 11.50
CA ILE A 754 0.99 7.98 11.12
C ILE A 754 0.87 8.11 9.59
N ILE A 755 1.98 7.93 8.87
CA ILE A 755 2.05 8.11 7.40
C ILE A 755 1.12 7.12 6.69
N TYR A 756 1.18 5.84 7.07
CA TYR A 756 0.40 4.80 6.40
C TYR A 756 -1.05 4.72 6.88
N ALA A 757 -1.37 5.17 8.10
CA ALA A 757 -2.75 5.38 8.53
C ALA A 757 -3.43 6.49 7.72
N ASP A 758 -2.70 7.56 7.38
CA ASP A 758 -3.27 8.65 6.57
C ASP A 758 -3.55 8.26 5.12
N GLN A 759 -2.73 7.36 4.54
CA GLN A 759 -2.94 6.86 3.17
C GLN A 759 -4.17 5.95 3.02
N GLN A 760 -4.77 5.51 4.13
CA GLN A 760 -5.97 4.68 4.05
C GLN A 760 -7.17 5.53 3.61
N PRO A 761 -7.93 5.11 2.59
CA PRO A 761 -9.19 5.77 2.26
C PRO A 761 -10.13 5.65 3.47
N ASP A 762 -10.62 6.79 3.99
CA ASP A 762 -11.73 6.75 4.94
C ASP A 762 -12.93 6.16 4.19
N PRO A 763 -13.61 5.12 4.70
CA PRO A 763 -14.79 4.55 4.05
C PRO A 763 -15.92 5.57 3.83
N SER A 764 -15.89 6.69 4.56
CA SER A 764 -16.80 7.83 4.40
C SER A 764 -16.36 8.79 3.29
N GLU A 765 -15.07 8.79 2.94
CA GLU A 765 -14.46 9.60 1.86
C GLU A 765 -14.32 8.79 0.57
N ALA A 766 -14.30 7.46 0.60
CA ALA A 766 -14.21 6.61 -0.60
C ALA A 766 -15.59 6.05 -0.97
N GLY A 767 -16.35 6.84 -1.73
CA GLY A 767 -17.67 6.47 -2.25
C GLY A 767 -17.67 6.16 -3.75
N LEU A 768 -18.87 6.06 -4.33
CA LEU A 768 -19.07 5.91 -5.79
C LEU A 768 -18.52 7.12 -6.59
N PHE A 769 -18.37 8.27 -5.93
CA PHE A 769 -18.01 9.56 -6.55
C PHE A 769 -16.65 10.12 -6.12
N ASP A 770 -16.07 9.63 -5.03
CA ASP A 770 -14.79 10.12 -4.51
C ASP A 770 -13.69 9.08 -4.73
N SER A 771 -12.57 9.54 -5.28
CA SER A 771 -11.43 8.68 -5.60
C SER A 771 -10.61 8.38 -4.34
N ALA A 772 -9.94 7.23 -4.30
CA ALA A 772 -9.00 6.93 -3.22
C ALA A 772 -7.97 8.08 -3.09
N PRO A 773 -7.59 8.46 -1.86
CA PRO A 773 -6.69 9.59 -1.64
C PRO A 773 -5.40 9.38 -2.42
N LYS A 774 -5.09 10.34 -3.32
CA LYS A 774 -3.87 10.29 -4.12
C LYS A 774 -2.64 10.41 -3.22
N PRO A 775 -1.52 9.77 -3.58
CA PRO A 775 -0.27 9.92 -2.83
C PRO A 775 0.14 11.40 -2.77
N ARG A 776 0.79 11.78 -1.67
CA ARG A 776 1.31 13.15 -1.50
C ARG A 776 2.37 13.41 -2.57
N THR A 777 2.31 14.57 -3.21
CA THR A 777 3.24 14.97 -4.28
C THR A 777 3.93 16.28 -3.96
N GLN A 778 5.19 16.40 -4.41
CA GLN A 778 5.97 17.63 -4.32
C GLN A 778 6.08 18.36 -5.67
N ASN A 779 5.32 17.94 -6.69
CA ASN A 779 5.51 18.39 -8.08
C ASN A 779 5.48 19.91 -8.22
N TYR A 780 4.69 20.61 -7.40
CA TYR A 780 4.62 22.07 -7.39
C TYR A 780 5.96 22.75 -7.05
N ARG A 781 6.88 22.08 -6.34
CA ARG A 781 8.23 22.59 -6.05
C ARG A 781 9.16 22.58 -7.26
N SER A 782 8.85 21.78 -8.29
CA SER A 782 9.64 21.71 -9.54
C SER A 782 9.31 22.83 -10.52
N LEU A 783 8.24 23.58 -10.26
CA LEU A 783 7.83 24.73 -11.07
C LEU A 783 8.82 25.88 -10.87
N SER A 784 9.13 26.58 -11.97
CA SER A 784 9.90 27.82 -11.90
C SER A 784 9.08 28.89 -11.19
N ALA A 785 9.75 29.67 -10.35
CA ALA A 785 9.12 30.56 -9.38
C ALA A 785 9.64 32.01 -9.47
N GLY A 786 10.26 32.38 -10.58
CA GLY A 786 10.83 33.72 -10.77
C GLY A 786 9.73 34.79 -10.81
N TYR A 787 8.78 34.60 -11.72
CA TYR A 787 7.71 35.54 -12.02
C TYR A 787 6.30 34.99 -11.76
N THR A 788 6.12 33.68 -11.58
CA THR A 788 4.79 33.07 -11.44
C THR A 788 4.43 32.67 -10.00
N TRP A 789 5.30 32.94 -9.02
CA TRP A 789 5.13 32.51 -7.64
C TRP A 789 4.86 33.65 -6.65
N VAL A 790 3.78 33.50 -5.86
CA VAL A 790 3.42 34.41 -4.77
C VAL A 790 3.38 33.62 -3.47
N SER A 791 4.10 34.08 -2.45
CA SER A 791 4.10 33.46 -1.12
C SER A 791 3.49 34.39 -0.07
N HIS A 792 2.62 33.83 0.76
CA HIS A 792 2.12 34.47 1.96
C HIS A 792 2.42 33.57 3.16
N SER A 793 3.34 33.98 4.03
CA SER A 793 3.75 33.16 5.17
C SER A 793 3.51 33.85 6.51
N VAL A 794 2.73 33.22 7.38
CA VAL A 794 2.65 33.51 8.81
C VAL A 794 3.68 32.65 9.57
N THR A 795 4.37 33.18 10.59
CA THR A 795 5.31 32.43 11.44
C THR A 795 4.64 31.27 12.20
N LEU A 796 5.32 30.10 12.32
CA LEU A 796 4.86 28.85 12.97
C LEU A 796 3.80 28.04 12.20
N GLN A 797 4.05 27.75 10.92
CA GLN A 797 3.11 27.00 10.09
C GLN A 797 3.11 25.51 10.44
N ARG A 798 1.90 24.99 10.73
CA ARG A 798 1.60 23.55 10.82
C ARG A 798 0.92 23.02 9.56
N VAL A 799 0.58 23.92 8.65
CA VAL A 799 -0.08 23.62 7.38
C VAL A 799 0.61 24.45 6.30
N HIS A 800 1.02 23.79 5.24
CA HIS A 800 1.53 24.37 4.02
C HIS A 800 0.53 24.13 2.90
N ALA A 801 -0.14 25.19 2.43
CA ALA A 801 -1.03 25.13 1.29
C ALA A 801 -0.35 25.73 0.05
N SER A 802 -0.47 25.07 -1.10
CA SER A 802 0.02 25.57 -2.39
C SER A 802 -1.10 25.47 -3.40
N ARG A 803 -1.24 26.47 -4.26
CA ARG A 803 -2.29 26.50 -5.29
C ARG A 803 -1.66 26.86 -6.62
N LEU A 804 -1.87 26.00 -7.61
CA LEU A 804 -1.71 26.33 -9.02
C LEU A 804 -3.07 26.81 -9.52
N ALA A 805 -3.15 28.06 -9.92
CA ALA A 805 -4.39 28.70 -10.35
C ALA A 805 -4.20 29.30 -11.74
N HIS A 806 -5.14 29.01 -12.63
CA HIS A 806 -5.29 29.80 -13.85
C HIS A 806 -6.09 31.07 -13.51
N PRO A 807 -5.63 32.27 -13.90
CA PRO A 807 -6.30 33.52 -13.53
C PRO A 807 -7.71 33.67 -14.12
N PHE A 808 -8.06 32.88 -15.15
CA PHE A 808 -9.36 32.97 -15.84
C PHE A 808 -10.20 31.69 -15.81
N SER A 809 -9.89 30.74 -14.93
CA SER A 809 -10.79 29.60 -14.77
C SER A 809 -12.10 30.05 -14.11
N PRO A 810 -13.30 29.71 -14.65
CA PRO A 810 -14.59 30.12 -14.07
C PRO A 810 -14.84 29.55 -12.66
N CYS A 811 -14.10 28.53 -12.22
CA CYS A 811 -14.18 27.96 -10.88
C CYS A 811 -13.82 28.94 -9.75
N GLN A 812 -13.24 30.10 -10.02
CA GLN A 812 -12.87 31.09 -8.99
C GLN A 812 -14.00 32.06 -8.64
N VAL A 813 -15.04 32.16 -9.46
CA VAL A 813 -16.12 33.15 -9.30
C VAL A 813 -17.24 32.61 -8.39
N SER A 814 -17.28 31.31 -8.10
CA SER A 814 -18.42 30.70 -7.39
C SER A 814 -18.38 30.79 -5.86
N GLU A 815 -17.24 31.05 -5.21
CA GLU A 815 -17.12 30.99 -3.74
C GLU A 815 -17.77 32.18 -2.99
N ARG A 816 -18.27 33.21 -3.67
CA ARG A 816 -19.10 34.27 -3.05
C ARG A 816 -20.55 34.31 -3.53
N ALA A 817 -20.94 33.49 -4.50
CA ALA A 817 -22.29 33.52 -5.06
C ALA A 817 -23.33 32.76 -4.20
N GLU A 818 -22.91 31.99 -3.18
CA GLU A 818 -23.84 31.31 -2.26
C GLU A 818 -24.22 32.13 -1.01
N GLY A 819 -23.83 33.41 -0.95
CA GLY A 819 -24.30 34.35 0.07
C GLY A 819 -25.53 35.17 -0.34
N ILE A 820 -26.03 35.01 -1.56
CA ILE A 820 -27.23 35.71 -2.06
C ILE A 820 -28.08 34.73 -2.87
N LYS A 821 -28.84 33.91 -2.17
CA LYS A 821 -30.12 33.36 -2.61
C LYS A 821 -31.07 33.28 -1.43
#